data_AF-A0A6H1C2T3-F1
#
_entry.id   AF-A0A6H1C2T3-F1
#
_cell.length_a   1.000
_cell.length_b   1.000
_cell.length_c   1.000
_cell.angle_alpha   90.00
_cell.angle_beta   90.00
_cell.angle_gamma   90.00
#
_symmetry.space_group_name_H-M   'P 1'
#
loop_
_entity.id
_entity.type
_entity.pdbx_description
1 polymer ?
#
loop_
_entity_poly.entity_id
_entity_poly.type
_entity_poly.pdbx_seq_one_letter_code
_entity_poly.pdbx_strand_id
1 'polypeptide(L)'
;MLPAPNLDDRTFQQLVDDARRLVQDRCPEWSDHNISDPGITLIETFAMMVDQLIYRLNRVPDRNYLKFLELIGVEQRPPGVAQGAVTFWLSAPQPQTVVVRAETEVATDRTDVTEPVVFSTVERLDIVPCSAAWVGVQLVGSEPVERTNEMRGSAGFTCFSPVPRPGDSLVIGLSNAVPRCAVLLRIDCEVSGIGVDPRRPPRVWEARTPTGWQRCEVDRDQTGGLNKPGDVVLHIPPEHTESVFAGVRRAWIRCRLRETESGERTYSEPPRIRKITARTIGGTTPVIHARVVHDEFLGVSDGAADQHLRVRHTPVLRWPGCSMVVVDAGQESRWHYVEHFAESTAQDKVFHVDAVTGEVSFGPALRQADGTLRRYGAVPAKSSAIRMAAYRTGGGAEGNVATGRIRVLKTSVPYISRIENRGPAIGGAPPETLEELKIRGPLLLRSRGRAVTARDFEELTREVAPETARVHCLPSNDASEAGVVRVLLVPHVRPDDAGHIALADLEPPDDTVQRIRRYLDERRLVGTRLIIEPPVYRAVTVVVVNVRPGPGFTAAQVESGLLDVLYRYLDPVRGGRDGRGWPLGRAVRDGEIAAAISAVPGFEMSSSTSIRLYPADPVTGSRGERASVLPLAADTLVYSYDHQVVMTA
;
A
#
# COMPACT_ATOMS: atom_id res chain seq x y z
N MET A 1 20.66 -18.12 14.46
CA MET A 1 21.05 -17.32 15.64
C MET A 1 21.63 -18.28 16.65
N LEU A 2 22.71 -17.91 17.32
CA LEU A 2 23.07 -18.61 18.56
C LEU A 2 21.94 -18.31 19.56
N PRO A 3 21.39 -19.31 20.27
CA PRO A 3 20.37 -19.05 21.28
C PRO A 3 20.95 -18.10 22.33
N ALA A 4 20.14 -17.13 22.80
CA ALA A 4 20.54 -16.33 23.95
C ALA A 4 20.78 -17.28 25.12
N PRO A 5 21.99 -17.30 25.72
CA PRO A 5 22.27 -18.23 26.78
C PRO A 5 21.44 -17.86 28.01
N ASN A 6 20.82 -18.85 28.65
CA ASN A 6 20.46 -18.72 30.04
C ASN A 6 21.77 -18.61 30.82
N LEU A 7 21.98 -17.48 31.48
CA LEU A 7 23.16 -17.25 32.33
C LEU A 7 23.12 -18.15 33.56
N ASP A 8 21.92 -18.52 34.00
CA ASP A 8 21.66 -19.49 35.06
C ASP A 8 20.41 -20.31 34.68
N ASP A 9 20.54 -21.62 34.58
CA ASP A 9 19.48 -22.55 34.14
C ASP A 9 18.83 -23.31 35.31
N ARG A 10 19.18 -22.96 36.56
CA ARG A 10 18.60 -23.58 37.75
C ARG A 10 17.12 -23.22 37.88
N THR A 11 16.30 -24.25 38.04
CA THR A 11 14.88 -24.16 38.33
C THR A 11 14.63 -24.03 39.83
N PHE A 12 13.46 -23.50 40.21
CA PHE A 12 12.96 -23.52 41.59
C PHE A 12 13.20 -24.87 42.30
N GLN A 13 12.83 -26.00 41.66
CA GLN A 13 12.96 -27.32 42.28
C GLN A 13 14.43 -27.67 42.55
N GLN A 14 15.32 -27.38 41.59
CA GLN A 14 16.76 -27.62 41.77
C GLN A 14 17.34 -26.76 42.91
N LEU A 15 16.89 -25.52 43.07
CA LEU A 15 17.29 -24.65 44.18
C LEU A 15 16.82 -25.21 45.54
N VAL A 16 15.59 -25.73 45.61
CA VAL A 16 15.08 -26.40 46.82
C VAL A 16 15.86 -27.67 47.12
N ASP A 17 16.14 -28.49 46.11
CA ASP A 17 16.87 -29.76 46.26
C ASP A 17 18.33 -29.52 46.67
N ASP A 18 18.98 -28.50 46.13
CA ASP A 18 20.34 -28.09 46.50
C ASP A 18 20.38 -27.57 47.94
N ALA A 19 19.40 -26.76 48.35
CA ALA A 19 19.29 -26.29 49.73
C ALA A 19 19.04 -27.44 50.72
N ARG A 20 18.16 -28.40 50.38
CA ARG A 20 17.93 -29.62 51.18
C ARG A 20 19.20 -30.45 51.32
N ARG A 21 19.98 -30.63 50.24
CA ARG A 21 21.27 -31.31 50.28
C ARG A 21 22.26 -30.59 51.20
N LEU A 22 22.30 -29.26 51.18
CA LEU A 22 23.15 -28.47 52.08
C LEU A 22 22.74 -28.60 53.56
N VAL A 23 21.45 -28.65 53.86
CA VAL A 23 20.94 -28.89 55.22
C VAL A 23 21.39 -30.26 55.74
N GLN A 24 21.29 -31.30 54.92
CA GLN A 24 21.71 -32.65 55.31
C GLN A 24 23.21 -32.75 55.64
N ASP A 25 24.04 -32.01 54.90
CA ASP A 25 25.50 -31.99 55.12
C ASP A 25 25.92 -31.13 56.32
N ARG A 26 25.25 -29.98 56.52
CA ARG A 26 25.71 -28.95 57.48
C ARG A 26 24.94 -28.92 58.80
N CYS A 27 23.72 -29.44 58.81
CA CYS A 27 22.82 -29.40 59.97
C CYS A 27 22.19 -30.79 60.19
N PRO A 28 22.98 -31.85 60.46
CA PRO A 28 22.47 -33.21 60.62
C PRO A 28 21.48 -33.36 61.79
N GLU A 29 21.50 -32.43 62.76
CA GLU A 29 20.51 -32.35 63.85
C GLU A 29 19.10 -31.95 63.37
N TRP A 30 18.96 -31.31 62.21
CA TRP A 30 17.67 -30.92 61.65
C TRP A 30 17.07 -32.10 60.88
N SER A 31 16.27 -32.91 61.56
CA SER A 31 15.76 -34.18 61.02
C SER A 31 14.36 -34.12 60.41
N ASP A 32 13.57 -33.07 60.69
CA ASP A 32 12.27 -32.87 60.07
C ASP A 32 12.44 -32.19 58.71
N HIS A 33 11.94 -32.83 57.65
CA HIS A 33 12.03 -32.33 56.27
C HIS A 33 10.67 -32.35 55.56
N ASN A 34 9.59 -32.45 56.35
CA ASN A 34 8.23 -32.46 55.84
C ASN A 34 7.84 -31.10 55.28
N ILE A 35 6.82 -31.10 54.40
CA ILE A 35 6.28 -29.87 53.80
C ILE A 35 5.76 -28.89 54.86
N SER A 36 5.31 -29.41 56.01
CA SER A 36 4.81 -28.62 57.14
C SER A 36 5.91 -27.98 58.00
N ASP A 37 7.18 -28.27 57.75
CA ASP A 37 8.29 -27.67 58.49
C ASP A 37 8.47 -26.19 58.07
N PRO A 38 8.37 -25.23 59.01
CA PRO A 38 8.64 -23.82 58.73
C PRO A 38 10.00 -23.56 58.08
N GLY A 39 11.03 -24.35 58.41
CA GLY A 39 12.35 -24.21 57.80
C GLY A 39 12.37 -24.63 56.32
N ILE A 40 11.61 -25.66 55.94
CA ILE A 40 11.38 -26.02 54.53
C ILE A 40 10.60 -24.92 53.82
N THR A 41 9.58 -24.33 54.45
CA THR A 41 8.84 -23.18 53.88
C THR A 41 9.76 -21.98 53.65
N LEU A 42 10.72 -21.73 54.55
CA LEU A 42 11.74 -20.69 54.36
C LEU A 42 12.65 -21.01 53.17
N ILE A 43 13.12 -22.25 53.03
CA ILE A 43 13.91 -22.69 51.87
C ILE A 43 13.15 -22.46 50.57
N GLU A 44 11.87 -22.85 50.51
CA GLU A 44 11.02 -22.62 49.34
C GLU A 44 10.83 -21.13 49.06
N THR A 45 10.65 -20.31 50.10
CA THR A 45 10.54 -18.85 49.96
C THR A 45 11.82 -18.24 49.37
N PHE A 46 12.99 -18.63 49.88
CA PHE A 46 14.27 -18.16 49.34
C PHE A 46 14.55 -18.69 47.94
N ALA A 47 14.22 -19.95 47.66
CA ALA A 47 14.31 -20.52 46.31
C ALA A 47 13.43 -19.74 45.32
N MET A 48 12.21 -19.35 45.70
CA MET A 48 11.35 -18.49 44.89
C MET A 48 11.98 -17.10 44.65
N MET A 49 12.58 -16.49 45.69
CA MET A 49 13.27 -15.19 45.54
C MET A 49 14.47 -15.30 44.58
N VAL A 50 15.25 -16.38 44.67
CA VAL A 50 16.40 -16.62 43.78
C VAL A 50 15.94 -16.94 42.36
N ASP A 51 14.88 -17.73 42.18
CA ASP A 51 14.26 -18.02 40.89
C ASP A 51 13.81 -16.73 40.18
N GLN A 52 13.23 -15.77 40.91
CA GLN A 52 12.90 -14.44 40.38
C GLN A 52 14.15 -13.63 39.98
N LEU A 53 15.27 -13.76 40.71
CA LEU A 53 16.54 -13.11 40.34
C LEU A 53 17.15 -13.77 39.10
N ILE A 54 17.12 -15.10 39.00
CA ILE A 54 17.56 -15.86 37.83
C ILE A 54 16.76 -15.45 36.61
N TYR A 55 15.43 -15.35 36.73
CA TYR A 55 14.58 -14.85 35.65
C TYR A 55 15.00 -13.46 35.17
N ARG A 56 15.30 -12.52 36.09
CA ARG A 56 15.79 -11.18 35.73
C ARG A 56 17.18 -11.21 35.08
N LEU A 57 18.08 -12.05 35.59
CA LEU A 57 19.44 -12.21 35.08
C LEU A 57 19.42 -12.74 33.64
N ASN A 58 18.57 -13.74 33.35
CA ASN A 58 18.44 -14.32 32.02
C ASN A 58 17.85 -13.35 30.98
N ARG A 59 17.30 -12.20 31.40
CA ARG A 59 16.88 -11.10 30.49
C ARG A 59 18.00 -10.10 30.16
N VAL A 60 19.13 -10.15 30.86
CA VAL A 60 20.27 -9.24 30.63
C VAL A 60 20.89 -9.40 29.23
N PRO A 61 21.16 -10.62 28.71
CA PRO A 61 21.73 -10.79 27.38
C PRO A 61 20.90 -10.11 26.29
N ASP A 62 19.57 -10.29 26.31
CA ASP A 62 18.66 -9.67 25.33
C ASP A 62 18.63 -8.14 25.43
N ARG A 63 18.64 -7.60 26.66
CA ARG A 63 18.67 -6.15 26.88
C ARG A 63 20.00 -5.55 26.39
N ASN A 64 21.12 -6.22 26.67
CA ASN A 64 22.44 -5.79 26.19
C ASN A 64 22.49 -5.84 24.66
N TYR A 65 21.94 -6.88 24.04
CA TYR A 65 21.89 -6.99 22.60
C TYR A 65 21.16 -5.81 21.94
N LEU A 66 19.98 -5.46 22.44
CA LEU A 66 19.25 -4.27 21.97
C LEU A 66 20.06 -2.98 22.20
N LYS A 67 20.72 -2.85 23.36
CA LYS A 67 21.54 -1.66 23.65
C LYS A 67 22.79 -1.58 22.76
N PHE A 68 23.36 -2.70 22.35
CA PHE A 68 24.44 -2.72 21.37
C PHE A 68 23.95 -2.31 19.98
N LEU A 69 22.74 -2.72 19.57
CA LEU A 69 22.13 -2.25 18.32
C LEU A 69 21.87 -0.73 18.36
N GLU A 70 21.38 -0.22 19.48
CA GLU A 70 21.19 1.21 19.68
C GLU A 70 22.53 1.97 19.64
N LEU A 71 23.58 1.44 20.28
CA LEU A 71 24.92 2.04 20.30
C LEU A 71 25.52 2.21 18.89
N ILE A 72 25.20 1.30 17.96
CA ILE A 72 25.66 1.38 16.56
C ILE A 72 24.70 2.17 15.65
N GLY A 73 23.66 2.81 16.23
CA GLY A 73 22.70 3.64 15.49
C GLY A 73 21.63 2.86 14.72
N VAL A 74 21.30 1.64 15.13
CA VAL A 74 20.23 0.85 14.49
C VAL A 74 18.89 1.16 15.16
N GLU A 75 18.02 1.85 14.44
CA GLU A 75 16.66 2.23 14.86
C GLU A 75 15.59 1.32 14.26
N GLN A 76 14.41 1.25 14.89
CA GLN A 76 13.25 0.54 14.31
C GLN A 76 12.75 1.27 13.06
N ARG A 77 12.36 0.51 12.03
CA ARG A 77 11.71 1.10 10.85
C ARG A 77 10.34 1.68 11.23
N PRO A 78 9.98 2.87 10.69
CA PRO A 78 8.65 3.43 10.87
C PRO A 78 7.57 2.53 10.26
N PRO A 79 6.30 2.72 10.63
CA PRO A 79 5.22 2.04 9.93
C PRO A 79 5.13 2.46 8.47
N GLY A 80 4.69 1.54 7.63
CA GLY A 80 4.31 1.82 6.24
C GLY A 80 3.07 2.71 6.19
N VAL A 81 3.01 3.59 5.20
CA VAL A 81 1.92 4.56 5.04
C VAL A 81 0.99 4.09 3.93
N ALA A 82 -0.28 3.80 4.28
CA ALA A 82 -1.27 3.46 3.28
C ALA A 82 -1.54 4.65 2.36
N GLN A 83 -1.62 4.39 1.06
CA GLN A 83 -1.84 5.37 0.01
C GLN A 83 -3.07 4.96 -0.81
N GLY A 84 -3.82 5.95 -1.28
CA GLY A 84 -4.96 5.73 -2.15
C GLY A 84 -5.33 7.03 -2.88
N ALA A 85 -6.49 7.05 -3.51
CA ALA A 85 -7.02 8.25 -4.13
C ALA A 85 -8.47 8.47 -3.74
N VAL A 86 -8.86 9.74 -3.55
CA VAL A 86 -10.22 10.14 -3.19
C VAL A 86 -10.76 11.07 -4.25
N THR A 87 -11.97 10.78 -4.70
CA THR A 87 -12.76 11.64 -5.57
C THR A 87 -13.63 12.57 -4.72
N PHE A 88 -13.49 13.87 -4.96
CA PHE A 88 -14.30 14.93 -4.40
C PHE A 88 -15.40 15.30 -5.41
N TRP A 89 -16.66 15.05 -5.05
CA TRP A 89 -17.80 15.32 -5.92
C TRP A 89 -18.44 16.67 -5.59
N LEU A 90 -18.62 17.50 -6.61
CA LEU A 90 -19.30 18.78 -6.48
C LEU A 90 -20.79 18.58 -6.21
N SER A 91 -21.38 19.45 -5.40
CA SER A 91 -22.84 19.51 -5.19
C SER A 91 -23.59 19.91 -6.45
N ALA A 92 -22.97 20.77 -7.26
CA ALA A 92 -23.39 21.12 -8.61
C ALA A 92 -22.17 21.60 -9.40
N PRO A 93 -22.18 21.50 -10.75
CA PRO A 93 -21.09 22.06 -11.56
C PRO A 93 -20.90 23.55 -11.29
N GLN A 94 -19.67 23.95 -10.99
CA GLN A 94 -19.34 25.33 -10.62
C GLN A 94 -18.84 26.13 -11.84
N PRO A 95 -19.07 27.45 -11.88
CA PRO A 95 -18.51 28.32 -12.92
C PRO A 95 -17.05 28.70 -12.68
N GLN A 96 -16.55 28.50 -11.46
CA GLN A 96 -15.18 28.80 -11.04
C GLN A 96 -14.48 27.52 -10.56
N THR A 97 -13.14 27.52 -10.62
CA THR A 97 -12.32 26.42 -10.10
C THR A 97 -12.53 26.24 -8.60
N VAL A 98 -12.90 25.04 -8.18
CA VAL A 98 -12.95 24.66 -6.76
C VAL A 98 -11.61 24.06 -6.37
N VAL A 99 -10.99 24.60 -5.32
CA VAL A 99 -9.66 24.20 -4.86
C VAL A 99 -9.78 23.30 -3.64
N VAL A 100 -9.29 22.07 -3.75
CA VAL A 100 -8.99 21.20 -2.61
C VAL A 100 -7.51 21.38 -2.29
N ARG A 101 -7.19 21.89 -1.10
CA ARG A 101 -5.79 22.13 -0.71
C ARG A 101 -5.08 20.80 -0.43
N ALA A 102 -3.75 20.80 -0.50
CA ALA A 102 -2.97 19.75 0.16
C ALA A 102 -3.31 19.75 1.66
N GLU A 103 -3.13 18.60 2.32
CA GLU A 103 -3.40 18.41 3.75
C GLU A 103 -4.89 18.52 4.14
N THR A 104 -5.79 18.47 3.15
CA THR A 104 -7.24 18.35 3.41
C THR A 104 -7.49 16.97 4.01
N GLU A 105 -8.02 16.94 5.23
CA GLU A 105 -8.31 15.69 5.93
C GLU A 105 -9.64 15.06 5.49
N VAL A 106 -9.60 13.77 5.21
CA VAL A 106 -10.73 12.88 4.90
C VAL A 106 -10.62 11.61 5.76
N ALA A 107 -11.70 10.89 5.97
CA ALA A 107 -11.68 9.75 6.88
C ALA A 107 -12.68 8.65 6.49
N THR A 108 -12.49 7.49 7.11
CA THR A 108 -13.56 6.49 7.19
C THR A 108 -14.66 6.95 8.14
N ASP A 109 -15.80 6.27 8.07
CA ASP A 109 -16.82 6.42 9.09
C ASP A 109 -16.30 6.08 10.48
N ARG A 110 -16.83 6.81 11.47
CA ARG A 110 -16.74 6.42 12.87
C ARG A 110 -17.78 5.34 13.13
N THR A 111 -17.39 4.26 13.79
CA THR A 111 -18.33 3.30 14.38
C THR A 111 -18.28 3.42 15.90
N ASP A 112 -19.19 2.76 16.60
CA ASP A 112 -19.20 2.75 18.07
C ASP A 112 -17.97 2.04 18.66
N VAL A 113 -17.30 1.19 17.86
CA VAL A 113 -16.21 0.31 18.31
C VAL A 113 -14.85 0.73 17.74
N THR A 114 -14.81 1.43 16.60
CA THR A 114 -13.57 1.79 15.92
C THR A 114 -13.46 3.29 15.66
N GLU A 115 -12.31 3.86 16.03
CA GLU A 115 -11.95 5.23 15.65
C GLU A 115 -11.86 5.38 14.12
N PRO A 116 -12.24 6.54 13.57
CA PRO A 116 -12.14 6.80 12.14
C PRO A 116 -10.67 6.87 11.72
N VAL A 117 -10.33 6.17 10.65
CA VAL A 117 -9.00 6.18 10.03
C VAL A 117 -8.87 7.45 9.18
N VAL A 118 -7.88 8.29 9.45
CA VAL A 118 -7.74 9.64 8.87
C VAL A 118 -6.66 9.69 7.80
N PHE A 119 -7.02 10.20 6.64
CA PHE A 119 -6.14 10.42 5.50
C PHE A 119 -6.04 11.90 5.20
N SER A 120 -4.91 12.32 4.62
CA SER A 120 -4.73 13.69 4.13
C SER A 120 -4.39 13.69 2.66
N THR A 121 -4.89 14.69 1.92
CA THR A 121 -4.47 14.93 0.54
C THR A 121 -2.98 15.27 0.48
N VAL A 122 -2.25 14.68 -0.48
CA VAL A 122 -0.80 14.90 -0.60
C VAL A 122 -0.48 16.16 -1.39
N GLU A 123 -1.35 16.48 -2.35
CA GLU A 123 -1.19 17.60 -3.26
C GLU A 123 -2.49 18.40 -3.38
N ARG A 124 -2.35 19.61 -3.92
CA ARG A 124 -3.49 20.47 -4.25
C ARG A 124 -4.20 19.91 -5.49
N LEU A 125 -5.53 19.89 -5.45
CA LEU A 125 -6.39 19.53 -6.58
C LEU A 125 -7.24 20.74 -6.98
N ASP A 126 -7.13 21.11 -8.25
CA ASP A 126 -7.96 22.14 -8.87
C ASP A 126 -9.07 21.47 -9.70
N ILE A 127 -10.32 21.59 -9.25
CA ILE A 127 -11.49 21.09 -9.98
C ILE A 127 -11.91 22.19 -10.97
N VAL A 128 -11.28 22.16 -12.15
CA VAL A 128 -11.44 23.18 -13.19
C VAL A 128 -12.74 22.95 -13.96
N PRO A 129 -13.58 23.99 -14.17
CA PRO A 129 -14.82 23.83 -14.93
C PRO A 129 -14.56 23.70 -16.43
N CYS A 130 -15.29 22.81 -17.10
CA CYS A 130 -15.27 22.70 -18.56
C CYS A 130 -16.68 22.69 -19.18
N SER A 131 -16.70 22.93 -20.48
CA SER A 131 -17.84 22.76 -21.39
C SER A 131 -17.39 22.13 -22.70
N ALA A 132 -18.30 21.47 -23.42
CA ALA A 132 -18.02 20.97 -24.76
C ALA A 132 -18.04 22.16 -25.73
N ALA A 133 -16.86 22.58 -26.19
CA ALA A 133 -16.70 23.74 -27.07
C ALA A 133 -16.56 23.36 -28.54
N TRP A 134 -16.16 22.12 -28.81
CA TRP A 134 -16.00 21.56 -30.15
C TRP A 134 -16.42 20.09 -30.12
N VAL A 135 -17.16 19.63 -31.12
CA VAL A 135 -17.51 18.22 -31.28
C VAL A 135 -17.34 17.84 -32.74
N GLY A 136 -16.80 16.66 -33.01
CA GLY A 136 -16.57 16.18 -34.36
C GLY A 136 -16.29 14.70 -34.41
N VAL A 137 -16.00 14.22 -35.62
CA VAL A 137 -15.76 12.81 -35.91
C VAL A 137 -14.46 12.66 -36.68
N GLN A 138 -13.65 11.69 -36.29
CA GLN A 138 -12.46 11.28 -37.01
C GLN A 138 -12.64 9.84 -37.48
N LEU A 139 -12.73 9.65 -38.79
CA LEU A 139 -12.77 8.32 -39.41
C LEU A 139 -11.35 7.80 -39.65
N VAL A 140 -11.19 6.49 -39.71
CA VAL A 140 -9.89 5.87 -40.02
C VAL A 140 -9.32 6.42 -41.33
N GLY A 141 -8.07 6.91 -41.27
CA GLY A 141 -7.37 7.47 -42.44
C GLY A 141 -7.82 8.88 -42.85
N SER A 142 -8.70 9.54 -42.07
CA SER A 142 -9.21 10.88 -42.35
C SER A 142 -8.81 11.89 -41.26
N GLU A 143 -8.74 13.16 -41.63
CA GLU A 143 -8.67 14.26 -40.67
C GLU A 143 -10.00 14.41 -39.90
N PRO A 144 -9.98 14.90 -38.64
CA PRO A 144 -11.20 15.14 -37.88
C PRO A 144 -12.08 16.22 -38.53
N VAL A 145 -13.38 15.93 -38.64
CA VAL A 145 -14.37 16.85 -39.20
C VAL A 145 -15.26 17.36 -38.08
N GLU A 146 -15.35 18.69 -37.95
CA GLU A 146 -16.22 19.34 -36.97
C GLU A 146 -17.71 19.11 -37.28
N ARG A 147 -18.49 18.83 -36.23
CA ARG A 147 -19.94 18.62 -36.23
C ARG A 147 -20.67 19.51 -35.21
N THR A 148 -20.02 20.57 -34.73
CA THR A 148 -20.54 21.41 -33.64
C THR A 148 -21.86 22.09 -34.03
N ASN A 149 -22.01 22.50 -35.30
CA ASN A 149 -23.20 23.20 -35.79
C ASN A 149 -24.40 22.26 -35.94
N GLU A 150 -24.16 20.99 -36.30
CA GLU A 150 -25.18 19.95 -36.43
C GLU A 150 -25.88 19.67 -35.10
N MET A 151 -25.23 19.93 -33.96
CA MET A 151 -25.85 19.83 -32.63
C MET A 151 -26.86 20.94 -32.31
N ARG A 152 -26.98 21.98 -33.16
CA ARG A 152 -27.99 23.04 -33.02
C ARG A 152 -29.31 22.66 -33.69
N GLY A 153 -29.28 21.73 -34.63
CA GLY A 153 -30.47 21.23 -35.35
C GLY A 153 -31.00 19.91 -34.79
N SER A 154 -32.07 19.40 -35.36
CA SER A 154 -32.67 18.10 -34.98
C SER A 154 -32.08 16.90 -35.73
N ALA A 155 -31.33 17.13 -36.82
CA ALA A 155 -30.83 16.06 -37.70
C ALA A 155 -29.70 15.23 -37.07
N GLY A 156 -28.90 15.82 -36.18
CA GLY A 156 -27.72 15.18 -35.58
C GLY A 156 -26.68 14.73 -36.60
N PHE A 157 -25.75 13.87 -36.18
CA PHE A 157 -24.68 13.29 -37.01
C PHE A 157 -24.34 11.86 -36.57
N THR A 158 -23.78 11.05 -37.46
CA THR A 158 -23.29 9.70 -37.13
C THR A 158 -21.90 9.78 -36.52
N CYS A 159 -21.67 9.13 -35.38
CA CYS A 159 -20.39 9.24 -34.66
C CYS A 159 -19.27 8.37 -35.24
N PHE A 160 -19.60 7.39 -36.09
CA PHE A 160 -18.66 6.50 -36.78
C PHE A 160 -18.97 6.45 -38.28
N SER A 161 -18.16 5.71 -39.04
CA SER A 161 -18.43 5.46 -40.45
C SER A 161 -19.72 4.63 -40.64
N PRO A 162 -20.34 4.64 -41.84
CA PRO A 162 -21.57 3.88 -42.12
C PRO A 162 -21.45 2.38 -41.81
N VAL A 163 -20.24 1.83 -41.95
CA VAL A 163 -19.88 0.50 -41.47
C VAL A 163 -18.76 0.69 -40.45
N PRO A 164 -19.07 0.82 -39.15
CA PRO A 164 -18.12 1.22 -38.12
C PRO A 164 -16.85 0.37 -38.12
N ARG A 165 -15.69 1.04 -38.14
CA ARG A 165 -14.37 0.37 -38.15
C ARG A 165 -13.59 0.67 -36.88
N PRO A 166 -12.82 -0.30 -36.35
CA PRO A 166 -11.88 -0.02 -35.26
C PRO A 166 -11.00 1.18 -35.60
N GLY A 167 -10.93 2.15 -34.69
CA GLY A 167 -10.25 3.44 -34.88
C GLY A 167 -11.17 4.62 -35.18
N ASP A 168 -12.40 4.40 -35.67
CA ASP A 168 -13.39 5.47 -35.80
C ASP A 168 -13.63 6.13 -34.44
N SER A 169 -13.64 7.46 -34.40
CA SER A 169 -13.61 8.22 -33.16
C SER A 169 -14.59 9.38 -33.15
N LEU A 170 -15.39 9.45 -32.10
CA LEU A 170 -16.09 10.67 -31.68
C LEU A 170 -15.12 11.52 -30.87
N VAL A 171 -14.89 12.77 -31.27
CA VAL A 171 -13.91 13.66 -30.64
C VAL A 171 -14.61 14.88 -30.06
N ILE A 172 -14.26 15.25 -28.83
CA ILE A 172 -14.82 16.38 -28.10
C ILE A 172 -13.65 17.27 -27.64
N GLY A 173 -13.68 18.54 -28.05
CA GLY A 173 -12.79 19.58 -27.54
C GLY A 173 -13.45 20.32 -26.39
N LEU A 174 -12.90 20.18 -25.20
CA LEU A 174 -13.31 20.90 -23.99
C LEU A 174 -12.76 22.33 -24.00
N SER A 175 -13.48 23.22 -23.34
CA SER A 175 -13.10 24.64 -23.20
C SER A 175 -11.84 24.87 -22.36
N ASN A 176 -11.56 24.01 -21.39
CA ASN A 176 -10.39 24.08 -20.51
C ASN A 176 -9.77 22.69 -20.34
N ALA A 177 -8.46 22.64 -20.09
CA ALA A 177 -7.83 21.45 -19.55
C ALA A 177 -8.35 21.15 -18.15
N VAL A 178 -8.67 19.88 -17.90
CA VAL A 178 -9.29 19.39 -16.66
C VAL A 178 -8.54 18.19 -16.11
N PRO A 179 -7.24 18.32 -15.80
CA PRO A 179 -6.45 17.21 -15.26
C PRO A 179 -7.06 16.72 -13.94
N ARG A 180 -7.04 15.39 -13.73
CA ARG A 180 -7.60 14.72 -12.54
C ARG A 180 -9.09 14.96 -12.28
N CYS A 181 -9.83 15.60 -13.18
CA CYS A 181 -11.24 15.90 -12.98
C CYS A 181 -12.15 14.74 -13.38
N ALA A 182 -13.33 14.68 -12.77
CA ALA A 182 -14.44 13.86 -13.24
C ALA A 182 -15.34 14.72 -14.14
N VAL A 183 -15.47 14.33 -15.41
CA VAL A 183 -16.25 15.04 -16.43
C VAL A 183 -17.50 14.23 -16.76
N LEU A 184 -18.66 14.87 -16.60
CA LEU A 184 -19.94 14.34 -17.06
C LEU A 184 -20.19 14.81 -18.50
N LEU A 185 -20.33 13.85 -19.40
CA LEU A 185 -20.81 14.03 -20.76
C LEU A 185 -22.28 13.63 -20.81
N ARG A 186 -23.15 14.60 -21.05
CA ARG A 186 -24.56 14.31 -21.35
C ARG A 186 -24.72 14.19 -22.84
N ILE A 187 -25.08 13.00 -23.29
CA ILE A 187 -25.19 12.63 -24.70
C ILE A 187 -26.66 12.34 -25.00
N ASP A 188 -27.20 13.08 -25.97
CA ASP A 188 -28.50 12.82 -26.57
C ASP A 188 -28.27 12.13 -27.93
N CYS A 189 -28.81 10.92 -28.08
CA CYS A 189 -28.63 10.08 -29.26
C CYS A 189 -29.87 9.26 -29.58
N GLU A 190 -29.99 8.84 -30.84
CA GLU A 190 -31.07 7.98 -31.32
C GLU A 190 -30.70 6.49 -31.19
N VAL A 191 -31.70 5.64 -30.95
CA VAL A 191 -31.53 4.18 -30.89
C VAL A 191 -31.33 3.65 -32.31
N SER A 192 -30.10 3.75 -32.83
CA SER A 192 -29.76 3.27 -34.18
C SER A 192 -28.57 2.32 -34.24
N GLY A 193 -27.76 2.20 -33.17
CA GLY A 193 -26.63 1.26 -33.17
C GLY A 193 -27.11 -0.19 -32.98
N ILE A 194 -27.23 -0.91 -34.08
CA ILE A 194 -27.62 -2.33 -34.10
C ILE A 194 -26.37 -3.21 -33.84
N GLY A 195 -26.56 -4.33 -33.13
CA GLY A 195 -25.55 -5.39 -33.00
C GLY A 195 -24.78 -5.42 -31.67
N VAL A 196 -24.50 -4.28 -31.03
CA VAL A 196 -23.65 -4.20 -29.83
C VAL A 196 -24.31 -4.74 -28.54
N ASP A 197 -23.54 -5.33 -27.62
CA ASP A 197 -24.00 -5.56 -26.23
C ASP A 197 -23.92 -4.23 -25.44
N PRO A 198 -25.04 -3.65 -24.99
CA PRO A 198 -25.05 -2.38 -24.25
C PRO A 198 -24.20 -2.37 -22.98
N ARG A 199 -23.94 -3.54 -22.38
CA ARG A 199 -23.16 -3.71 -21.14
C ARG A 199 -21.67 -3.85 -21.41
N ARG A 200 -21.28 -4.28 -22.60
CA ARG A 200 -19.88 -4.45 -23.03
C ARG A 200 -19.68 -3.94 -24.46
N PRO A 201 -19.81 -2.63 -24.68
CA PRO A 201 -19.62 -2.08 -26.01
C PRO A 201 -18.13 -1.91 -26.33
N PRO A 202 -17.70 -2.16 -27.58
CA PRO A 202 -16.29 -2.13 -27.96
C PRO A 202 -15.80 -0.69 -28.20
N ARG A 203 -15.82 0.14 -27.15
CA ARG A 203 -15.28 1.50 -27.15
C ARG A 203 -14.25 1.71 -26.05
N VAL A 204 -13.35 2.64 -26.29
CA VAL A 204 -12.44 3.18 -25.29
C VAL A 204 -12.54 4.71 -25.27
N TRP A 205 -12.65 5.27 -24.08
CA TRP A 205 -12.54 6.70 -23.87
C TRP A 205 -11.09 7.06 -23.60
N GLU A 206 -10.59 8.11 -24.24
CA GLU A 206 -9.20 8.57 -24.13
C GLU A 206 -9.16 10.09 -24.01
N ALA A 207 -8.21 10.62 -23.26
CA ALA A 207 -7.89 12.04 -23.16
C ALA A 207 -6.49 12.28 -23.70
N ARG A 208 -6.25 13.46 -24.26
CA ARG A 208 -4.95 13.81 -24.81
C ARG A 208 -4.04 14.42 -23.74
N THR A 209 -2.84 13.86 -23.64
CA THR A 209 -1.75 14.26 -22.75
C THR A 209 -0.52 14.64 -23.60
N PRO A 210 0.57 15.18 -23.00
CA PRO A 210 1.81 15.43 -23.72
C PRO A 210 2.41 14.16 -24.35
N THR A 211 2.16 13.00 -23.77
CA THR A 211 2.69 11.70 -24.20
C THR A 211 1.81 10.98 -25.23
N GLY A 212 0.58 11.47 -25.48
CA GLY A 212 -0.32 10.93 -26.49
C GLY A 212 -1.77 10.83 -26.03
N TRP A 213 -2.50 9.85 -26.55
CA TRP A 213 -3.84 9.53 -26.07
C TRP A 213 -3.74 8.53 -24.92
N GLN A 214 -4.24 8.91 -23.74
CA GLN A 214 -4.27 8.06 -22.57
C GLN A 214 -5.71 7.67 -22.25
N ARG A 215 -5.93 6.41 -21.87
CA ARG A 215 -7.27 5.89 -21.52
C ARG A 215 -7.85 6.64 -20.32
N CYS A 216 -9.12 7.03 -20.44
CA CYS A 216 -9.94 7.50 -19.32
C CYS A 216 -10.61 6.31 -18.65
N GLU A 217 -10.70 6.36 -17.33
CA GLU A 217 -11.56 5.46 -16.59
C GLU A 217 -13.02 5.91 -16.73
N VAL A 218 -13.93 4.95 -16.98
CA VAL A 218 -15.36 5.21 -17.13
C VAL A 218 -16.04 4.83 -15.82
N ASP A 219 -16.48 5.82 -15.06
CA ASP A 219 -17.19 5.62 -13.78
C ASP A 219 -18.60 5.09 -14.02
N ARG A 220 -19.27 5.66 -15.04
CA ARG A 220 -20.64 5.31 -15.38
C ARG A 220 -20.92 5.59 -16.84
N ASP A 221 -21.68 4.71 -17.48
CA ASP A 221 -22.20 4.93 -18.82
C ASP A 221 -23.67 4.49 -18.91
N GLN A 222 -24.58 5.46 -19.01
CA GLN A 222 -26.01 5.21 -19.13
C GLN A 222 -26.50 5.13 -20.57
N THR A 223 -25.62 5.40 -21.54
CA THR A 223 -25.99 5.47 -22.96
C THR A 223 -26.16 4.10 -23.60
N GLY A 224 -25.75 3.03 -22.90
CA GLY A 224 -25.91 1.65 -23.34
C GLY A 224 -25.26 1.37 -24.70
N GLY A 225 -24.12 2.01 -25.00
CA GLY A 225 -23.57 1.92 -26.35
C GLY A 225 -23.59 3.20 -27.16
N LEU A 226 -23.84 4.39 -26.59
CA LEU A 226 -24.33 5.53 -27.37
C LEU A 226 -25.66 5.23 -28.09
N ASN A 227 -26.45 4.28 -27.57
CA ASN A 227 -27.70 3.80 -28.18
C ASN A 227 -28.95 4.37 -27.53
N LYS A 228 -28.83 5.10 -26.42
CA LYS A 228 -29.93 5.85 -25.84
C LYS A 228 -29.39 7.11 -25.14
N PRO A 229 -30.20 8.16 -25.01
CA PRO A 229 -29.79 9.35 -24.26
C PRO A 229 -29.36 8.98 -22.84
N GLY A 230 -28.27 9.57 -22.38
CA GLY A 230 -27.73 9.27 -21.06
C GLY A 230 -26.44 10.03 -20.74
N ASP A 231 -26.02 9.88 -19.49
CA ASP A 231 -24.79 10.48 -18.99
C ASP A 231 -23.64 9.45 -19.03
N VAL A 232 -22.46 9.92 -19.42
CA VAL A 232 -21.18 9.21 -19.31
C VAL A 232 -20.29 10.01 -18.38
N VAL A 233 -19.76 9.38 -17.33
CA VAL A 233 -18.83 10.02 -16.39
C VAL A 233 -17.43 9.46 -16.60
N LEU A 234 -16.48 10.34 -16.90
CA LEU A 234 -15.10 10.01 -17.20
C LEU A 234 -14.17 10.61 -16.15
N HIS A 235 -13.23 9.82 -15.63
CA HIS A 235 -12.10 10.35 -14.88
C HIS A 235 -10.95 10.66 -15.82
N ILE A 236 -10.57 11.93 -15.84
CA ILE A 236 -9.59 12.47 -16.76
C ILE A 236 -8.18 12.30 -16.17
N PRO A 237 -7.21 11.78 -16.95
CA PRO A 237 -5.82 11.60 -16.53
C PRO A 237 -5.17 12.87 -15.97
N PRO A 238 -4.16 12.74 -15.08
CA PRO A 238 -3.50 13.86 -14.44
C PRO A 238 -2.73 14.78 -15.39
N GLU A 239 -2.27 14.26 -16.52
CA GLU A 239 -1.50 15.02 -17.52
C GLU A 239 -2.37 15.64 -18.62
N HIS A 240 -3.70 15.59 -18.49
CA HIS A 240 -4.60 16.16 -19.50
C HIS A 240 -4.34 17.66 -19.67
N THR A 241 -4.06 18.05 -20.91
CA THR A 241 -3.60 19.40 -21.26
C THR A 241 -4.26 19.88 -22.55
N GLU A 242 -4.14 21.17 -22.82
CA GLU A 242 -4.51 21.71 -24.12
C GLU A 242 -3.49 21.34 -25.18
N SER A 243 -3.98 20.97 -26.36
CA SER A 243 -3.14 20.73 -27.53
C SER A 243 -3.85 21.19 -28.80
N VAL A 244 -3.07 21.41 -29.86
CA VAL A 244 -3.64 21.61 -31.20
C VAL A 244 -4.01 20.25 -31.79
N PHE A 245 -5.29 20.08 -32.13
CA PHE A 245 -5.81 18.93 -32.85
C PHE A 245 -6.99 19.41 -33.72
N ALA A 246 -7.20 18.81 -34.89
CA ALA A 246 -8.18 19.31 -35.87
C ALA A 246 -8.02 20.82 -36.20
N GLY A 247 -6.77 21.32 -36.20
CA GLY A 247 -6.46 22.73 -36.49
C GLY A 247 -6.84 23.73 -35.39
N VAL A 248 -7.37 23.30 -34.24
CA VAL A 248 -7.78 24.19 -33.14
C VAL A 248 -7.16 23.79 -31.81
N ARG A 249 -6.92 24.77 -30.92
CA ARG A 249 -6.38 24.53 -29.58
C ARG A 249 -7.52 24.35 -28.58
N ARG A 250 -7.63 23.14 -28.03
CA ARG A 250 -8.61 22.74 -26.99
C ARG A 250 -7.99 21.64 -26.12
N ALA A 251 -8.68 21.27 -25.06
CA ALA A 251 -8.35 20.08 -24.29
C ALA A 251 -9.21 18.90 -24.79
N TRP A 252 -8.57 17.82 -25.26
CA TRP A 252 -9.23 16.85 -26.12
C TRP A 252 -9.55 15.54 -25.41
N ILE A 253 -10.77 15.08 -25.60
CA ILE A 253 -11.21 13.73 -25.25
C ILE A 253 -11.82 13.06 -26.50
N ARG A 254 -11.72 11.74 -26.59
CA ARG A 254 -12.35 10.97 -27.67
C ARG A 254 -12.92 9.65 -27.17
N CYS A 255 -13.98 9.20 -27.84
CA CYS A 255 -14.48 7.84 -27.77
C CYS A 255 -14.10 7.14 -29.07
N ARG A 256 -13.20 6.17 -28.99
CA ARG A 256 -12.68 5.41 -30.12
C ARG A 256 -13.23 4.00 -30.13
N LEU A 257 -13.61 3.50 -31.31
CA LEU A 257 -13.98 2.10 -31.48
C LEU A 257 -12.73 1.21 -31.37
N ARG A 258 -12.76 0.21 -30.49
CA ARG A 258 -11.65 -0.76 -30.34
C ARG A 258 -11.86 -1.96 -31.26
N GLU A 259 -10.80 -2.73 -31.48
CA GLU A 259 -10.93 -4.05 -32.08
C GLU A 259 -11.67 -4.98 -31.11
N THR A 260 -12.61 -5.75 -31.67
CA THR A 260 -13.41 -6.73 -30.91
C THR A 260 -12.64 -8.04 -30.75
N GLU A 261 -12.81 -8.68 -29.59
CA GLU A 261 -12.30 -10.03 -29.35
C GLU A 261 -13.22 -11.09 -29.99
N SER A 262 -12.73 -12.34 -30.09
CA SER A 262 -13.49 -13.43 -30.70
C SER A 262 -14.85 -13.63 -30.01
N GLY A 263 -15.95 -13.48 -30.77
CA GLY A 263 -17.33 -13.63 -30.27
C GLY A 263 -17.97 -12.35 -29.70
N GLU A 264 -17.23 -11.24 -29.60
CA GLU A 264 -17.78 -9.96 -29.17
C GLU A 264 -18.58 -9.29 -30.31
N ARG A 265 -19.77 -8.76 -29.99
CA ARG A 265 -20.60 -8.09 -30.98
C ARG A 265 -20.23 -6.61 -31.10
N THR A 266 -20.08 -6.13 -32.33
CA THR A 266 -19.81 -4.73 -32.65
C THR A 266 -21.03 -4.03 -33.24
N TYR A 267 -20.90 -2.73 -33.49
CA TYR A 267 -21.89 -1.93 -34.20
C TYR A 267 -21.96 -2.34 -35.67
N SER A 268 -23.14 -2.78 -36.13
CA SER A 268 -23.42 -2.93 -37.56
C SER A 268 -23.87 -1.63 -38.21
N GLU A 269 -24.40 -0.69 -37.43
CA GLU A 269 -24.78 0.66 -37.85
C GLU A 269 -24.25 1.70 -36.85
N PRO A 270 -23.83 2.90 -37.31
CA PRO A 270 -23.28 3.91 -36.42
C PRO A 270 -24.38 4.55 -35.55
N PRO A 271 -24.10 4.81 -34.26
CA PRO A 271 -24.97 5.63 -33.44
C PRO A 271 -25.11 7.05 -34.00
N ARG A 272 -26.32 7.61 -33.92
CA ARG A 272 -26.60 8.99 -34.30
C ARG A 272 -26.69 9.87 -33.06
N ILE A 273 -25.81 10.86 -32.99
CA ILE A 273 -25.72 11.84 -31.91
C ILE A 273 -26.48 13.10 -32.29
N ARG A 274 -27.37 13.56 -31.42
CA ARG A 274 -28.07 14.85 -31.55
C ARG A 274 -27.35 15.96 -30.82
N LYS A 275 -26.91 15.70 -29.58
CA LYS A 275 -26.29 16.72 -28.74
C LYS A 275 -25.30 16.12 -27.75
N ILE A 276 -24.20 16.83 -27.52
CA ILE A 276 -23.24 16.52 -26.45
C ILE A 276 -23.02 17.79 -25.64
N THR A 277 -23.07 17.66 -24.31
CA THR A 277 -22.61 18.69 -23.38
C THR A 277 -21.64 18.08 -22.39
N ALA A 278 -20.66 18.86 -21.93
CA ALA A 278 -19.70 18.43 -20.93
C ALA A 278 -19.76 19.37 -19.72
N ARG A 279 -19.59 18.84 -18.51
CA ARG A 279 -19.45 19.62 -17.28
C ARG A 279 -18.52 18.89 -16.31
N THR A 280 -17.67 19.63 -15.61
CA THR A 280 -16.90 19.09 -14.49
C THR A 280 -17.81 18.88 -13.29
N ILE A 281 -17.79 17.69 -12.71
CA ILE A 281 -18.64 17.30 -11.56
C ILE A 281 -17.83 16.84 -10.35
N GLY A 282 -16.51 16.80 -10.45
CA GLY A 282 -15.62 16.44 -9.34
C GLY A 282 -14.17 16.37 -9.76
N GLY A 283 -13.31 15.89 -8.87
CA GLY A 283 -11.91 15.58 -9.17
C GLY A 283 -11.29 14.62 -8.17
N THR A 284 -10.23 13.94 -8.57
CA THR A 284 -9.59 12.86 -7.81
C THR A 284 -8.16 13.26 -7.46
N THR A 285 -7.76 13.09 -6.20
CA THR A 285 -6.40 13.41 -5.74
C THR A 285 -5.86 12.29 -4.86
N PRO A 286 -4.53 12.05 -4.87
CA PRO A 286 -3.92 11.09 -3.96
C PRO A 286 -4.08 11.53 -2.50
N VAL A 287 -4.26 10.54 -1.64
CA VAL A 287 -4.34 10.66 -0.19
C VAL A 287 -3.42 9.63 0.47
N ILE A 288 -2.96 9.94 1.68
CA ILE A 288 -2.15 9.02 2.49
C ILE A 288 -2.70 8.94 3.90
N HIS A 289 -2.51 7.79 4.57
CA HIS A 289 -2.88 7.58 5.98
C HIS A 289 -1.87 8.28 6.89
N ALA A 290 -1.92 9.61 6.89
CA ALA A 290 -1.11 10.49 7.70
C ALA A 290 -1.80 11.83 7.84
N ARG A 291 -1.53 12.53 8.94
CA ARG A 291 -1.83 13.95 9.10
C ARG A 291 -0.56 14.75 9.24
N VAL A 292 -0.62 16.03 8.87
CA VAL A 292 0.49 16.97 9.07
C VAL A 292 0.27 17.71 10.38
N VAL A 293 1.28 17.70 11.25
CA VAL A 293 1.32 18.48 12.48
C VAL A 293 2.20 19.69 12.22
N HIS A 294 1.64 20.88 12.44
CA HIS A 294 2.33 22.17 12.23
C HIS A 294 2.65 22.84 13.56
N ASP A 295 3.74 23.61 13.55
CA ASP A 295 4.13 24.55 14.61
C ASP A 295 4.13 23.96 16.04
N GLU A 296 4.55 22.70 16.18
CA GLU A 296 4.62 22.05 17.49
C GLU A 296 5.83 22.52 18.29
N PHE A 297 5.59 23.14 19.44
CA PHE A 297 6.64 23.53 20.37
C PHE A 297 7.22 22.32 21.11
N LEU A 298 8.53 22.10 20.99
CA LEU A 298 9.25 20.99 21.62
C LEU A 298 9.86 21.37 22.97
N GLY A 299 10.27 22.63 23.11
CA GLY A 299 10.96 23.10 24.32
C GLY A 299 11.96 24.21 24.03
N VAL A 300 12.85 24.39 24.99
CA VAL A 300 13.89 25.43 24.96
C VAL A 300 15.26 24.76 24.94
N SER A 301 16.19 25.30 24.15
CA SER A 301 17.55 24.76 24.12
C SER A 301 18.31 25.02 25.43
N ASP A 302 19.03 24.01 25.90
CA ASP A 302 19.99 24.16 27.00
C ASP A 302 21.39 24.60 26.52
N GLY A 303 21.61 24.67 25.20
CA GLY A 303 22.87 25.01 24.57
C GLY A 303 23.91 23.89 24.57
N ALA A 304 23.53 22.66 24.94
CA ALA A 304 24.40 21.50 24.89
C ALA A 304 24.44 20.88 23.48
N ALA A 305 25.61 20.36 23.09
CA ALA A 305 25.67 19.43 21.97
C ALA A 305 24.98 18.11 22.36
N ASP A 306 24.48 17.35 21.39
CA ASP A 306 23.71 16.12 21.65
C ASP A 306 22.50 16.36 22.56
N GLN A 307 21.82 17.50 22.38
CA GLN A 307 20.58 17.79 23.10
C GLN A 307 19.45 16.90 22.53
N HIS A 308 18.61 16.36 23.40
CA HIS A 308 17.44 15.57 23.03
C HIS A 308 16.13 16.25 23.47
N LEU A 309 15.15 16.24 22.59
CA LEU A 309 13.78 16.70 22.81
C LEU A 309 12.81 15.63 22.27
N ARG A 310 11.50 15.80 22.47
CA ARG A 310 10.52 14.81 22.00
C ARG A 310 9.28 15.46 21.43
N VAL A 311 8.80 14.93 20.30
CA VAL A 311 7.49 15.29 19.75
C VAL A 311 6.36 14.62 20.52
N ARG A 312 5.17 15.20 20.49
CA ARG A 312 3.96 14.70 21.14
C ARG A 312 3.30 13.56 20.35
N HIS A 313 3.37 13.60 19.02
CA HIS A 313 2.69 12.63 18.17
C HIS A 313 3.68 11.66 17.53
N THR A 314 3.52 10.38 17.86
CA THR A 314 4.30 9.27 17.31
C THR A 314 3.36 8.27 16.64
N PRO A 315 3.83 7.58 15.60
CA PRO A 315 5.16 7.67 15.00
C PRO A 315 5.31 8.91 14.10
N VAL A 316 6.56 9.31 13.83
CA VAL A 316 6.93 10.38 12.90
C VAL A 316 7.21 9.76 11.53
N LEU A 317 6.44 10.16 10.53
CA LEU A 317 6.58 9.68 9.16
C LEU A 317 7.54 10.57 8.39
N ARG A 318 8.58 9.96 7.81
CA ARG A 318 9.61 10.64 7.04
C ARG A 318 9.02 11.20 5.73
N TRP A 319 9.24 12.49 5.48
CA TRP A 319 8.81 13.19 4.26
C TRP A 319 9.71 14.42 4.06
N PRO A 320 10.06 14.81 2.82
CA PRO A 320 10.88 16.01 2.57
C PRO A 320 10.39 17.32 3.19
N GLY A 321 9.10 17.40 3.56
CA GLY A 321 8.54 18.55 4.27
C GLY A 321 8.88 18.62 5.76
N CYS A 322 9.45 17.56 6.34
CA CYS A 322 9.84 17.52 7.76
C CYS A 322 10.90 18.59 8.04
N SER A 323 10.55 19.58 8.85
CA SER A 323 11.47 20.68 9.16
C SER A 323 11.24 21.26 10.54
N MET A 324 12.29 21.87 11.06
CA MET A 324 12.32 22.49 12.38
C MET A 324 12.66 23.97 12.25
N VAL A 325 12.11 24.77 13.16
CA VAL A 325 12.48 26.17 13.35
C VAL A 325 13.02 26.35 14.76
N VAL A 326 14.18 26.99 14.85
CA VAL A 326 14.78 27.44 16.10
C VAL A 326 14.75 28.96 16.11
N VAL A 327 14.14 29.52 17.15
CA VAL A 327 13.98 30.96 17.34
C VAL A 327 14.96 31.42 18.42
N ASP A 328 15.93 32.23 18.02
CA ASP A 328 16.93 32.81 18.90
C ASP A 328 16.78 34.33 18.93
N ALA A 329 16.51 34.91 20.11
CA ALA A 329 16.28 36.35 20.28
C ALA A 329 15.31 37.00 19.25
N GLY A 330 14.29 36.25 18.81
CA GLY A 330 13.31 36.69 17.81
C GLY A 330 13.71 36.45 16.35
N GLN A 331 14.93 35.96 16.09
CA GLN A 331 15.37 35.54 14.77
C GLN A 331 15.06 34.06 14.54
N GLU A 332 14.29 33.76 13.50
CA GLU A 332 14.01 32.37 13.11
C GLU A 332 15.14 31.80 12.25
N SER A 333 15.51 30.56 12.53
CA SER A 333 16.41 29.77 11.70
C SER A 333 15.79 28.42 11.38
N ARG A 334 15.86 28.02 10.10
CA ARG A 334 15.35 26.72 9.64
C ARG A 334 16.43 25.66 9.76
N TRP A 335 16.01 24.49 10.25
CA TRP A 335 16.84 23.30 10.44
C TRP A 335 16.27 22.17 9.58
N HIS A 336 17.17 21.37 9.02
CA HIS A 336 16.86 20.31 8.08
C HIS A 336 17.09 18.92 8.70
N TYR A 337 16.21 17.98 8.38
CA TYR A 337 16.35 16.61 8.82
C TYR A 337 17.56 15.93 8.15
N VAL A 338 18.29 15.12 8.91
CA VAL A 338 19.32 14.20 8.41
C VAL A 338 19.11 12.79 8.97
N GLU A 339 19.46 11.76 8.20
CA GLU A 339 19.44 10.38 8.69
C GLU A 339 20.52 10.14 9.75
N HIS A 340 21.70 10.75 9.58
CA HIS A 340 22.79 10.69 10.54
C HIS A 340 23.65 11.96 10.45
N PHE A 341 24.37 12.26 11.53
CA PHE A 341 25.22 13.45 11.62
C PHE A 341 26.62 13.29 11.02
N ALA A 342 27.00 12.09 10.54
CA ALA A 342 28.39 11.77 10.17
C ALA A 342 29.00 12.71 9.11
N GLU A 343 28.20 13.21 8.18
CA GLU A 343 28.61 14.12 7.09
C GLU A 343 28.43 15.59 7.46
N SER A 344 27.84 15.90 8.60
CA SER A 344 27.53 17.25 9.03
C SER A 344 28.74 17.97 9.63
N THR A 345 28.80 19.27 9.39
CA THR A 345 29.78 20.21 9.91
C THR A 345 29.19 21.03 11.05
N ALA A 346 30.05 21.76 11.77
CA ALA A 346 29.64 22.59 12.91
C ALA A 346 28.65 23.73 12.55
N GLN A 347 28.49 24.06 11.27
CA GLN A 347 27.59 25.12 10.81
C GLN A 347 26.28 24.61 10.24
N ASP A 348 26.18 23.29 10.02
CA ASP A 348 25.00 22.70 9.42
C ASP A 348 23.87 22.68 10.44
N LYS A 349 22.78 23.38 10.11
CA LYS A 349 21.56 23.43 10.93
C LYS A 349 20.74 22.18 10.68
N VAL A 350 21.15 21.09 11.31
CA VAL A 350 20.58 19.76 11.09
C VAL A 350 20.07 19.15 12.40
N PHE A 351 19.03 18.35 12.28
CA PHE A 351 18.47 17.58 13.38
C PHE A 351 18.14 16.17 12.89
N HIS A 352 18.07 15.23 13.81
CA HIS A 352 17.58 13.89 13.56
C HIS A 352 16.30 13.66 14.39
N VAL A 353 15.40 12.80 13.90
CA VAL A 353 14.22 12.38 14.65
C VAL A 353 14.00 10.88 14.49
N ASP A 354 14.01 10.17 15.62
CA ASP A 354 13.65 8.75 15.64
C ASP A 354 12.16 8.62 15.32
N ALA A 355 11.88 7.84 14.28
CA ALA A 355 10.56 7.75 13.69
C ALA A 355 9.54 7.05 14.59
N VAL A 356 9.97 6.14 15.47
CA VAL A 356 9.08 5.35 16.33
C VAL A 356 8.92 6.00 17.70
N THR A 357 10.01 6.45 18.31
CA THR A 357 10.00 7.06 19.64
C THR A 357 9.61 8.54 19.62
N GLY A 358 9.82 9.22 18.49
CA GLY A 358 9.62 10.66 18.35
C GLY A 358 10.69 11.50 19.04
N GLU A 359 11.82 10.89 19.43
CA GLU A 359 12.95 11.60 20.01
C GLU A 359 13.68 12.40 18.93
N VAL A 360 13.87 13.69 19.19
CA VAL A 360 14.57 14.63 18.32
C VAL A 360 15.94 14.90 18.92
N SER A 361 17.00 14.68 18.15
CA SER A 361 18.38 14.90 18.59
C SER A 361 19.10 15.93 17.73
N PHE A 362 20.08 16.60 18.34
CA PHE A 362 21.00 17.53 17.69
C PHE A 362 22.40 16.93 17.57
N GLY A 363 23.21 17.47 16.66
CA GLY A 363 24.54 16.94 16.37
C GLY A 363 25.45 16.85 17.62
N PRO A 364 26.17 15.71 17.81
CA PRO A 364 27.08 15.54 18.93
C PRO A 364 28.39 16.32 18.75
N ALA A 365 29.10 16.52 19.86
CA ALA A 365 30.46 17.05 19.87
C ALA A 365 31.44 15.98 20.34
N LEU A 366 32.31 15.51 19.43
CA LEU A 366 33.26 14.44 19.70
C LEU A 366 34.68 14.98 19.76
N ARG A 367 35.44 14.54 20.78
CA ARG A 367 36.87 14.83 20.88
C ARG A 367 37.64 13.93 19.92
N GLN A 368 38.46 14.54 19.06
CA GLN A 368 39.31 13.87 18.10
C GLN A 368 40.61 13.39 18.76
N ALA A 369 41.37 12.54 18.05
CA ALA A 369 42.64 11.99 18.55
C ALA A 369 43.69 13.06 18.84
N ASP A 370 43.65 14.19 18.14
CA ASP A 370 44.50 15.36 18.37
C ASP A 370 44.04 16.25 19.55
N GLY A 371 42.98 15.84 20.26
CA GLY A 371 42.39 16.57 21.38
C GLY A 371 41.42 17.68 20.98
N THR A 372 41.26 17.99 19.68
CA THR A 372 40.31 19.00 19.20
C THR A 372 38.88 18.52 19.35
N LEU A 373 37.94 19.45 19.53
CA LEU A 373 36.51 19.14 19.61
C LEU A 373 35.87 19.38 18.25
N ARG A 374 35.37 18.32 17.62
CA ARG A 374 34.61 18.40 16.36
C ARG A 374 33.12 18.30 16.64
N ARG A 375 32.34 19.24 16.10
CA ARG A 375 30.87 19.21 16.14
C ARG A 375 30.32 18.66 14.83
N TYR A 376 29.33 17.79 14.95
CA TYR A 376 28.64 17.15 13.82
C TYR A 376 27.25 17.76 13.63
N GLY A 377 27.20 19.08 13.52
CA GLY A 377 25.98 19.87 13.47
C GLY A 377 26.11 21.16 14.29
N ALA A 378 25.32 22.16 13.92
CA ALA A 378 25.13 23.35 14.74
C ALA A 378 24.43 22.99 16.05
N VAL A 379 24.70 23.76 17.10
CA VAL A 379 24.03 23.64 18.39
C VAL A 379 23.10 24.85 18.54
N PRO A 380 21.80 24.66 18.80
CA PRO A 380 20.90 25.77 19.09
C PRO A 380 21.44 26.63 20.25
N ALA A 381 21.30 27.95 20.17
CA ALA A 381 21.78 28.80 21.24
C ALA A 381 20.97 28.54 22.52
N LYS A 382 21.63 28.64 23.68
CA LYS A 382 20.97 28.47 24.97
C LYS A 382 19.78 29.43 25.06
N SER A 383 18.66 28.93 25.56
CA SER A 383 17.39 29.66 25.67
C SER A 383 16.65 29.94 24.35
N SER A 384 17.13 29.44 23.20
CA SER A 384 16.35 29.47 21.96
C SER A 384 15.12 28.57 22.05
N ALA A 385 13.99 29.03 21.51
CA ALA A 385 12.77 28.23 21.42
C ALA A 385 12.85 27.28 20.21
N ILE A 386 12.50 26.01 20.42
CA ILE A 386 12.57 24.97 19.39
C ILE A 386 11.16 24.48 19.08
N ARG A 387 10.79 24.51 17.79
CA ARG A 387 9.51 24.00 17.30
C ARG A 387 9.69 23.17 16.03
N MET A 388 8.92 22.09 15.92
CA MET A 388 8.75 21.43 14.63
C MET A 388 7.85 22.32 13.76
N ALA A 389 8.37 22.76 12.61
CA ALA A 389 7.60 23.57 11.68
C ALA A 389 6.49 22.72 11.04
N ALA A 390 6.86 21.53 10.57
CA ALA A 390 5.94 20.53 10.07
C ALA A 390 6.55 19.13 10.18
N TYR A 391 5.73 18.15 10.53
CA TYR A 391 6.04 16.73 10.39
C TYR A 391 4.75 15.93 10.16
N ARG A 392 4.88 14.68 9.67
CA ARG A 392 3.73 13.79 9.48
C ARG A 392 3.66 12.76 10.61
N THR A 393 2.45 12.38 10.98
CA THR A 393 2.19 11.30 11.93
C THR A 393 1.00 10.45 11.46
N GLY A 394 1.00 9.16 11.78
CA GLY A 394 0.05 8.17 11.28
C GLY A 394 0.77 6.92 10.77
N GLY A 395 0.39 6.43 9.59
CA GLY A 395 0.88 5.17 9.04
C GLY A 395 0.16 3.99 9.67
N GLY A 396 0.68 2.78 9.50
CA GLY A 396 0.14 1.60 10.17
C GLY A 396 -0.80 0.78 9.28
N ALA A 397 -1.04 -0.46 9.71
CA ALA A 397 -1.83 -1.44 8.96
C ALA A 397 -3.33 -1.08 8.88
N GLU A 398 -3.82 -0.28 9.83
CA GLU A 398 -5.17 0.26 9.90
C GLU A 398 -5.49 1.23 8.74
N GLY A 399 -4.46 1.83 8.14
CA GLY A 399 -4.61 2.65 6.93
C GLY A 399 -5.05 1.84 5.70
N ASN A 400 -4.96 0.51 5.74
CA ASN A 400 -5.41 -0.33 4.62
C ASN A 400 -6.94 -0.46 4.64
N VAL A 401 -7.62 0.30 3.79
CA VAL A 401 -9.08 0.34 3.73
C VAL A 401 -9.59 -0.02 2.34
N ALA A 402 -10.72 -0.73 2.29
CA ALA A 402 -11.35 -1.14 1.04
C ALA A 402 -11.93 0.06 0.26
N THR A 403 -12.29 -0.19 -1.00
CA THR A 403 -13.01 0.76 -1.85
C THR A 403 -14.30 1.28 -1.18
N GLY A 404 -14.59 2.57 -1.34
CA GLY A 404 -15.79 3.22 -0.81
C GLY A 404 -15.82 3.44 0.72
N ARG A 405 -14.74 3.12 1.44
CA ARG A 405 -14.66 3.29 2.90
C ARG A 405 -14.25 4.69 3.33
N ILE A 406 -13.47 5.42 2.53
CA ILE A 406 -13.08 6.81 2.79
C ILE A 406 -14.19 7.72 2.27
N ARG A 407 -15.12 8.13 3.15
CA ARG A 407 -16.34 8.85 2.76
C ARG A 407 -16.69 10.07 3.62
N VAL A 408 -15.92 10.32 4.68
CA VAL A 408 -16.15 11.44 5.61
C VAL A 408 -15.17 12.57 5.31
N LEU A 409 -15.68 13.76 5.03
CA LEU A 409 -14.87 14.97 4.89
C LEU A 409 -14.64 15.60 6.27
N LYS A 410 -13.40 15.61 6.77
CA LYS A 410 -13.03 16.21 8.07
C LYS A 410 -12.72 17.69 7.94
N THR A 411 -11.92 18.04 6.93
CA THR A 411 -11.65 19.43 6.57
C THR A 411 -12.69 19.90 5.55
N SER A 412 -13.54 20.86 5.91
CA SER A 412 -14.59 21.35 5.01
C SER A 412 -14.00 22.01 3.75
N VAL A 413 -14.48 21.59 2.59
CA VAL A 413 -14.17 22.20 1.29
C VAL A 413 -15.48 22.71 0.67
N PRO A 414 -15.56 23.99 0.27
CA PRO A 414 -16.76 24.55 -0.35
C PRO A 414 -17.23 23.76 -1.57
N TYR A 415 -18.54 23.68 -1.75
CA TYR A 415 -19.20 23.03 -2.90
C TYR A 415 -18.98 21.52 -3.06
N ILE A 416 -18.28 20.86 -2.13
CA ILE A 416 -18.19 19.39 -2.11
C ILE A 416 -19.42 18.82 -1.42
N SER A 417 -20.10 17.88 -2.07
CA SER A 417 -21.29 17.20 -1.51
C SER A 417 -20.97 15.83 -0.92
N ARG A 418 -20.03 15.11 -1.53
CA ARG A 418 -19.59 13.78 -1.09
C ARG A 418 -18.16 13.54 -1.52
N ILE A 419 -17.50 12.63 -0.81
CA ILE A 419 -16.21 12.08 -1.19
C ILE A 419 -16.29 10.55 -1.23
N GLU A 420 -15.46 9.91 -2.02
CA GLU A 420 -15.28 8.46 -1.98
C GLU A 420 -13.90 8.07 -2.52
N ASN A 421 -13.33 6.98 -2.03
CA ASN A 421 -12.21 6.30 -2.69
C ASN A 421 -12.75 5.25 -3.67
N ARG A 422 -12.34 5.33 -4.94
CA ARG A 422 -12.79 4.42 -6.01
C ARG A 422 -11.91 3.17 -6.14
N GLY A 423 -10.71 3.21 -5.59
CA GLY A 423 -9.87 2.04 -5.31
C GLY A 423 -9.58 1.94 -3.82
N PRO A 424 -9.01 0.82 -3.35
CA PRO A 424 -8.60 0.69 -1.96
C PRO A 424 -7.46 1.66 -1.62
N ALA A 425 -7.27 1.94 -0.33
CA ALA A 425 -6.01 2.49 0.14
C ALA A 425 -5.15 1.36 0.70
N ILE A 426 -3.90 1.29 0.27
CA ILE A 426 -3.01 0.15 0.52
C ILE A 426 -1.58 0.61 0.81
N GLY A 427 -0.75 -0.25 1.39
CA GLY A 427 0.63 0.09 1.78
C GLY A 427 0.82 0.41 3.25
N GLY A 428 -0.25 0.32 4.06
CA GLY A 428 -0.14 0.43 5.50
C GLY A 428 0.58 -0.79 6.09
N ALA A 429 1.64 -0.57 6.84
CA ALA A 429 2.39 -1.64 7.52
C ALA A 429 2.58 -1.30 9.00
N PRO A 430 2.57 -2.27 9.92
CA PRO A 430 2.92 -2.00 11.30
C PRO A 430 4.38 -1.50 11.39
N PRO A 431 4.75 -0.77 12.45
CA PRO A 431 6.14 -0.46 12.71
C PRO A 431 6.93 -1.76 12.94
N GLU A 432 8.22 -1.74 12.63
CA GLU A 432 9.10 -2.89 12.87
C GLU A 432 9.14 -3.20 14.37
N THR A 433 9.03 -4.48 14.70
CA THR A 433 9.14 -4.98 16.06
C THR A 433 10.59 -5.13 16.50
N LEU A 434 10.83 -5.16 17.82
CA LEU A 434 12.17 -5.42 18.36
C LEU A 434 12.74 -6.79 17.93
N GLU A 435 11.90 -7.80 17.73
CA GLU A 435 12.37 -9.11 17.26
C GLU A 435 12.81 -9.09 15.80
N GLU A 436 12.10 -8.35 14.94
CA GLU A 436 12.53 -8.10 13.55
C GLU A 436 13.82 -7.27 13.50
N LEU A 437 13.91 -6.24 14.35
CA LEU A 437 15.12 -5.44 14.52
C LEU A 437 16.34 -6.31 14.88
N LYS A 438 16.18 -7.27 15.80
CA LYS A 438 17.25 -8.20 16.18
C LYS A 438 17.72 -9.07 15.01
N ILE A 439 16.82 -9.42 14.09
CA ILE A 439 17.16 -10.16 12.87
C ILE A 439 17.88 -9.26 11.87
N ARG A 440 17.41 -8.02 11.69
CA ARG A 440 17.95 -7.07 10.72
C ARG A 440 19.28 -6.45 11.12
N GLY A 441 19.45 -6.07 12.39
CA GLY A 441 20.62 -5.32 12.88
C GLY A 441 21.96 -5.92 12.46
N PRO A 442 22.21 -7.23 12.64
CA PRO A 442 23.43 -7.89 12.17
C PRO A 442 23.63 -7.86 10.65
N LEU A 443 22.56 -7.84 9.86
CA LEU A 443 22.64 -7.82 8.40
C LEU A 443 23.16 -6.47 7.92
N LEU A 444 22.69 -5.37 8.52
CA LEU A 444 23.17 -4.03 8.22
C LEU A 444 24.67 -3.88 8.52
N LEU A 445 25.14 -4.46 9.62
CA LEU A 445 26.56 -4.44 9.98
C LEU A 445 27.43 -5.20 8.96
N ARG A 446 26.90 -6.28 8.37
CA ARG A 446 27.61 -7.08 7.36
C ARG A 446 27.67 -6.38 6.02
N SER A 447 26.56 -5.79 5.57
CA SER A 447 26.47 -5.16 4.25
C SER A 447 27.00 -3.73 4.23
N ARG A 448 27.11 -3.06 5.39
CA ARG A 448 27.53 -1.65 5.53
C ARG A 448 26.75 -0.72 4.59
N GLY A 449 25.46 -0.99 4.39
CA GLY A 449 24.60 -0.22 3.52
C GLY A 449 24.85 -0.41 2.01
N ARG A 450 25.58 -1.46 1.60
CA ARG A 450 25.80 -1.81 0.19
C ARG A 450 24.93 -2.99 -0.24
N ALA A 451 24.38 -2.91 -1.44
CA ALA A 451 23.58 -3.99 -2.03
C ALA A 451 24.49 -4.96 -2.80
N VAL A 452 24.92 -6.04 -2.14
CA VAL A 452 25.86 -7.02 -2.71
C VAL A 452 25.17 -8.37 -2.92
N THR A 453 24.50 -8.90 -1.91
CA THR A 453 23.77 -10.16 -1.95
C THR A 453 22.29 -9.93 -2.21
N ALA A 454 21.56 -10.95 -2.67
CA ALA A 454 20.11 -10.88 -2.86
C ALA A 454 19.38 -10.41 -1.59
N ARG A 455 19.84 -10.87 -0.42
CA ARG A 455 19.30 -10.46 0.87
C ARG A 455 19.55 -8.98 1.18
N ASP A 456 20.68 -8.42 0.74
CA ASP A 456 20.97 -6.99 0.92
C ASP A 456 20.03 -6.13 0.08
N PHE A 457 19.75 -6.53 -1.17
CA PHE A 457 18.76 -5.87 -2.01
C PHE A 457 17.38 -5.88 -1.36
N GLU A 458 16.96 -7.02 -0.82
CA GLU A 458 15.67 -7.12 -0.11
C GLU A 458 15.61 -6.22 1.12
N GLU A 459 16.64 -6.23 1.98
CA GLU A 459 16.65 -5.42 3.19
C GLU A 459 16.69 -3.93 2.91
N LEU A 460 17.54 -3.49 1.98
CA LEU A 460 17.61 -2.08 1.59
C LEU A 460 16.31 -1.60 0.93
N THR A 461 15.62 -2.48 0.20
CA THR A 461 14.29 -2.18 -0.36
C THR A 461 13.25 -2.01 0.76
N ARG A 462 13.20 -2.92 1.74
CA ARG A 462 12.28 -2.81 2.89
C ARG A 462 12.54 -1.58 3.75
N GLU A 463 13.78 -1.08 3.75
CA GLU A 463 14.14 0.14 4.47
C GLU A 463 13.56 1.40 3.81
N VAL A 464 13.64 1.49 2.48
CA VAL A 464 13.16 2.68 1.74
C VAL A 464 11.67 2.62 1.39
N ALA A 465 11.09 1.42 1.39
CA ALA A 465 9.69 1.17 1.04
C ALA A 465 9.00 0.24 2.06
N PRO A 466 8.80 0.69 3.31
CA PRO A 466 8.11 -0.11 4.34
C PRO A 466 6.65 -0.43 3.98
N GLU A 467 6.06 0.31 3.05
CA GLU A 467 4.73 0.02 2.48
C GLU A 467 4.68 -1.20 1.54
N THR A 468 5.83 -1.81 1.22
CA THR A 468 5.89 -3.05 0.43
C THR A 468 5.76 -4.25 1.35
N ALA A 469 4.75 -5.09 1.12
CA ALA A 469 4.48 -6.26 1.97
C ALA A 469 5.55 -7.34 1.88
N ARG A 470 5.99 -7.65 0.66
CA ARG A 470 7.03 -8.65 0.42
C ARG A 470 7.98 -8.16 -0.65
N VAL A 471 9.26 -8.38 -0.41
CA VAL A 471 10.34 -8.13 -1.36
C VAL A 471 11.07 -9.43 -1.56
N HIS A 472 11.25 -9.83 -2.82
CA HIS A 472 12.07 -10.99 -3.19
C HIS A 472 13.14 -10.52 -4.17
N CYS A 473 14.39 -10.91 -3.95
CA CYS A 473 15.45 -10.65 -4.90
C CYS A 473 15.84 -11.96 -5.59
N LEU A 474 15.61 -12.03 -6.90
CA LEU A 474 16.01 -13.16 -7.72
C LEU A 474 17.31 -12.84 -8.47
N PRO A 475 18.38 -13.63 -8.28
CA PRO A 475 19.51 -13.60 -9.20
C PRO A 475 19.05 -14.21 -10.55
N SER A 476 19.50 -13.65 -11.66
CA SER A 476 19.27 -14.33 -12.94
C SER A 476 20.15 -15.57 -13.05
N ASN A 477 19.53 -16.69 -13.39
CA ASN A 477 20.23 -17.96 -13.67
C ASN A 477 20.59 -18.10 -15.17
N ASP A 478 20.18 -17.14 -16.00
CA ASP A 478 20.50 -17.12 -17.43
C ASP A 478 21.83 -16.38 -17.65
N ALA A 479 22.78 -17.04 -18.34
CA ALA A 479 24.08 -16.46 -18.66
C ALA A 479 23.97 -15.19 -19.51
N SER A 480 22.90 -15.04 -20.30
CA SER A 480 22.62 -13.83 -21.09
C SER A 480 22.17 -12.64 -20.23
N GLU A 481 21.73 -12.90 -19.01
CA GLU A 481 21.31 -11.92 -18.01
C GLU A 481 22.35 -11.77 -16.88
N ALA A 482 23.60 -12.16 -17.14
CA ALA A 482 24.68 -11.97 -16.18
C ALA A 482 24.78 -10.51 -15.72
N GLY A 483 24.83 -10.30 -14.41
CA GLY A 483 24.85 -8.97 -13.80
C GLY A 483 23.47 -8.31 -13.64
N VAL A 484 22.38 -8.97 -14.05
CA VAL A 484 21.02 -8.51 -13.78
C VAL A 484 20.56 -8.99 -12.40
N VAL A 485 20.00 -8.05 -11.63
CA VAL A 485 19.35 -8.31 -10.34
C VAL A 485 17.89 -7.90 -10.46
N ARG A 486 16.98 -8.84 -10.23
CA ARG A 486 15.53 -8.61 -10.22
C ARG A 486 15.04 -8.50 -8.78
N VAL A 487 14.44 -7.36 -8.45
CA VAL A 487 13.76 -7.12 -7.18
C VAL A 487 12.25 -7.14 -7.44
N LEU A 488 11.59 -8.18 -6.97
CA LEU A 488 10.15 -8.37 -7.09
C LEU A 488 9.43 -7.74 -5.90
N LEU A 489 8.47 -6.87 -6.17
CA LEU A 489 7.70 -6.14 -5.16
C LEU A 489 6.27 -6.67 -5.08
N VAL A 490 5.84 -7.03 -3.87
CA VAL A 490 4.44 -7.34 -3.56
C VAL A 490 3.92 -6.26 -2.63
N PRO A 491 2.97 -5.41 -3.07
CA PRO A 491 2.40 -4.39 -2.20
C PRO A 491 1.54 -5.02 -1.09
N HIS A 492 1.31 -4.28 -0.01
CA HIS A 492 0.20 -4.64 0.88
C HIS A 492 -1.10 -4.55 0.09
N VAL A 493 -2.01 -5.51 0.29
CA VAL A 493 -3.33 -5.50 -0.34
C VAL A 493 -4.41 -5.72 0.71
N ARG A 494 -5.59 -5.16 0.44
CA ARG A 494 -6.80 -5.39 1.23
C ARG A 494 -7.81 -6.09 0.32
N PRO A 495 -8.19 -7.35 0.61
CA PRO A 495 -9.26 -7.99 -0.14
C PRO A 495 -10.59 -7.26 0.08
N ASP A 496 -11.50 -7.38 -0.88
CA ASP A 496 -12.88 -6.93 -0.75
C ASP A 496 -13.67 -7.75 0.30
N ASP A 497 -14.94 -7.40 0.53
CA ASP A 497 -15.79 -8.09 1.51
C ASP A 497 -16.04 -9.58 1.14
N ALA A 498 -15.79 -9.98 -0.11
CA ALA A 498 -15.90 -11.35 -0.59
C ALA A 498 -14.53 -12.08 -0.63
N GLY A 499 -13.45 -11.43 -0.18
CA GLY A 499 -12.11 -12.01 -0.17
C GLY A 499 -11.30 -11.83 -1.46
N HIS A 500 -11.84 -11.14 -2.48
CA HIS A 500 -11.16 -10.95 -3.75
C HIS A 500 -10.11 -9.85 -3.69
N ILE A 501 -9.00 -10.07 -4.40
CA ILE A 501 -7.95 -9.07 -4.63
C ILE A 501 -7.95 -8.77 -6.13
N ALA A 502 -8.12 -7.50 -6.51
CA ALA A 502 -8.02 -7.12 -7.91
C ALA A 502 -6.54 -7.16 -8.34
N LEU A 503 -6.28 -7.63 -9.57
CA LEU A 503 -4.90 -7.71 -10.08
C LEU A 503 -4.20 -6.34 -10.09
N ALA A 504 -4.94 -5.27 -10.38
CA ALA A 504 -4.42 -3.90 -10.37
C ALA A 504 -3.94 -3.46 -8.97
N ASP A 505 -4.53 -3.99 -7.89
CA ASP A 505 -4.09 -3.68 -6.52
C ASP A 505 -2.76 -4.36 -6.16
N LEU A 506 -2.34 -5.37 -6.95
CA LEU A 506 -1.07 -6.07 -6.80
C LEU A 506 0.07 -5.41 -7.59
N GLU A 507 -0.20 -4.36 -8.36
CA GLU A 507 0.83 -3.57 -9.04
C GLU A 507 1.43 -2.54 -8.07
N PRO A 508 2.76 -2.52 -7.87
CA PRO A 508 3.40 -1.54 -7.01
C PRO A 508 3.28 -0.13 -7.62
N PRO A 509 2.97 0.92 -6.83
CA PRO A 509 2.93 2.29 -7.32
C PRO A 509 4.25 2.75 -7.95
N ASP A 510 4.18 3.50 -9.05
CA ASP A 510 5.35 3.98 -9.79
C ASP A 510 6.30 4.83 -8.93
N ASP A 511 5.76 5.65 -8.03
CA ASP A 511 6.55 6.51 -7.14
C ASP A 511 7.44 5.68 -6.19
N THR A 512 6.91 4.57 -5.71
CA THR A 512 7.54 3.61 -4.82
C THR A 512 8.65 2.89 -5.58
N VAL A 513 8.37 2.42 -6.80
CA VAL A 513 9.38 1.82 -7.69
C VAL A 513 10.53 2.78 -7.98
N GLN A 514 10.24 4.05 -8.29
CA GLN A 514 11.28 5.04 -8.57
C GLN A 514 12.09 5.43 -7.33
N ARG A 515 11.44 5.51 -6.16
CA ARG A 515 12.12 5.76 -4.88
C ARG A 515 13.09 4.62 -4.55
N ILE A 516 12.64 3.36 -4.66
CA ILE A 516 13.48 2.17 -4.47
C ILE A 516 14.64 2.18 -5.45
N ARG A 517 14.38 2.44 -6.74
CA ARG A 517 15.40 2.49 -7.79
C ARG A 517 16.52 3.47 -7.45
N ARG A 518 16.17 4.71 -7.11
CA ARG A 518 17.15 5.75 -6.75
C ARG A 518 17.99 5.35 -5.55
N TYR A 519 17.35 4.82 -4.51
CA TYR A 519 18.02 4.43 -3.28
C TYR A 519 19.00 3.26 -3.48
N LEU A 520 18.60 2.25 -4.26
CA LEU A 520 19.46 1.09 -4.58
C LEU A 520 20.56 1.43 -5.60
N ASP A 521 20.32 2.34 -6.54
CA ASP A 521 21.33 2.77 -7.53
C ASP A 521 22.57 3.38 -6.87
N GLU A 522 22.42 4.09 -5.76
CA GLU A 522 23.53 4.64 -4.96
C GLU A 522 24.31 3.58 -4.16
N ARG A 523 23.75 2.37 -4.02
CA ARG A 523 24.23 1.33 -3.09
C ARG A 523 24.64 0.03 -3.76
N ARG A 524 24.23 -0.21 -5.00
CA ARG A 524 24.59 -1.40 -5.78
C ARG A 524 26.02 -1.35 -6.31
N LEU A 525 26.53 -2.51 -6.71
CA LEU A 525 27.82 -2.60 -7.40
C LEU A 525 27.75 -1.96 -8.79
N VAL A 526 28.87 -1.37 -9.21
CA VAL A 526 29.04 -0.85 -10.57
C VAL A 526 28.92 -2.01 -11.56
N GLY A 527 28.15 -1.81 -12.64
CA GLY A 527 27.88 -2.85 -13.65
C GLY A 527 26.66 -3.72 -13.36
N THR A 528 26.08 -3.70 -12.15
CA THR A 528 24.82 -4.39 -11.86
C THR A 528 23.64 -3.70 -12.56
N ARG A 529 22.87 -4.44 -13.35
CA ARG A 529 21.63 -3.96 -13.97
C ARG A 529 20.46 -4.28 -13.05
N LEU A 530 19.81 -3.26 -12.52
CA LEU A 530 18.70 -3.40 -11.58
C LEU A 530 17.35 -3.37 -12.32
N ILE A 531 16.54 -4.41 -12.13
CA ILE A 531 15.14 -4.48 -12.57
C ILE A 531 14.26 -4.54 -11.32
N ILE A 532 13.24 -3.68 -11.27
CA ILE A 532 12.27 -3.64 -10.17
C ILE A 532 10.89 -3.75 -10.81
N GLU A 533 10.15 -4.80 -10.46
CA GLU A 533 8.87 -5.15 -11.09
C GLU A 533 7.98 -5.95 -10.12
N PRO A 534 6.66 -6.06 -10.34
CA PRO A 534 5.85 -7.04 -9.63
C PRO A 534 6.23 -8.48 -10.04
N PRO A 535 6.03 -9.48 -9.17
CA PRO A 535 6.10 -10.88 -9.59
C PRO A 535 4.98 -11.19 -10.60
N VAL A 536 5.15 -12.26 -11.37
CA VAL A 536 4.09 -12.75 -12.24
C VAL A 536 2.97 -13.33 -11.37
N TYR A 537 1.77 -12.76 -11.44
CA TYR A 537 0.63 -13.26 -10.69
C TYR A 537 -0.15 -14.32 -11.49
N ARG A 538 -0.29 -15.51 -10.92
CA ARG A 538 -1.11 -16.59 -11.46
C ARG A 538 -2.41 -16.71 -10.66
N ALA A 539 -3.52 -16.34 -11.28
CA ALA A 539 -4.84 -16.50 -10.70
C ALA A 539 -5.20 -18.00 -10.61
N VAL A 540 -5.83 -18.40 -9.51
CA VAL A 540 -6.22 -19.78 -9.25
C VAL A 540 -7.64 -19.85 -8.73
N THR A 541 -8.43 -20.70 -9.37
CA THR A 541 -9.76 -21.09 -8.91
C THR A 541 -9.71 -22.49 -8.29
N VAL A 542 -10.38 -22.63 -7.15
CA VAL A 542 -10.55 -23.90 -6.44
C VAL A 542 -12.03 -24.16 -6.38
N VAL A 543 -12.45 -25.33 -6.84
CA VAL A 543 -13.84 -25.78 -6.78
C VAL A 543 -13.92 -26.98 -5.85
N VAL A 544 -14.63 -26.84 -4.73
CA VAL A 544 -14.92 -27.92 -3.79
C VAL A 544 -16.33 -28.43 -4.05
N VAL A 545 -16.48 -29.69 -4.44
CA VAL A 545 -17.76 -30.28 -4.86
C VAL A 545 -18.19 -31.37 -3.89
N ASN A 546 -19.51 -31.54 -3.72
CA ASN A 546 -20.13 -32.50 -2.81
C ASN A 546 -19.76 -32.21 -1.35
N VAL A 547 -19.94 -30.95 -0.94
CA VAL A 547 -19.78 -30.52 0.45
C VAL A 547 -21.06 -30.83 1.22
N ARG A 548 -20.92 -31.35 2.44
CA ARG A 548 -22.03 -31.60 3.36
C ARG A 548 -21.76 -30.88 4.68
N PRO A 549 -22.75 -30.16 5.23
CA PRO A 549 -22.58 -29.54 6.52
C PRO A 549 -22.65 -30.58 7.64
N GLY A 550 -21.73 -30.48 8.59
CA GLY A 550 -21.71 -31.27 9.81
C GLY A 550 -22.84 -30.88 10.77
N PRO A 551 -23.09 -31.69 11.81
CA PRO A 551 -24.17 -31.46 12.76
C PRO A 551 -24.06 -30.08 13.44
N GLY A 552 -25.15 -29.32 13.45
CA GLY A 552 -25.21 -28.00 14.09
C GLY A 552 -24.69 -26.83 13.22
N PHE A 553 -24.25 -27.09 11.99
CA PHE A 553 -23.85 -26.05 11.03
C PHE A 553 -24.82 -25.97 9.86
N THR A 554 -25.08 -24.74 9.39
CA THR A 554 -25.86 -24.51 8.17
C THR A 554 -24.97 -24.59 6.92
N ALA A 555 -25.57 -24.86 5.76
CA ALA A 555 -24.84 -24.91 4.50
C ALA A 555 -24.08 -23.59 4.22
N ALA A 556 -24.72 -22.44 4.46
CA ALA A 556 -24.12 -21.12 4.26
C ALA A 556 -22.91 -20.87 5.19
N GLN A 557 -22.96 -21.34 6.44
CA GLN A 557 -21.83 -21.20 7.36
C GLN A 557 -20.61 -22.00 6.91
N VAL A 558 -20.83 -23.24 6.43
CA VAL A 558 -19.74 -24.10 5.94
C VAL A 558 -19.19 -23.57 4.62
N GLU A 559 -20.06 -23.14 3.70
CA GLU A 559 -19.67 -22.50 2.45
C GLU A 559 -18.80 -21.25 2.69
N SER A 560 -19.28 -20.32 3.53
CA SER A 560 -18.52 -19.12 3.90
C SER A 560 -17.18 -19.48 4.55
N GLY A 561 -17.17 -20.41 5.50
CA GLY A 561 -15.94 -20.83 6.17
C GLY A 561 -14.91 -21.48 5.23
N LEU A 562 -15.37 -22.26 4.25
CA LEU A 562 -14.52 -22.83 3.21
C LEU A 562 -13.94 -21.75 2.30
N LEU A 563 -14.78 -20.83 1.81
CA LEU A 563 -14.33 -19.71 0.97
C LEU A 563 -13.31 -18.84 1.72
N ASP A 564 -13.57 -18.49 2.97
CA ASP A 564 -12.66 -17.70 3.81
C ASP A 564 -11.29 -18.37 3.95
N VAL A 565 -11.25 -19.70 4.16
CA VAL A 565 -10.00 -20.45 4.23
C VAL A 565 -9.28 -20.46 2.88
N LEU A 566 -9.99 -20.68 1.77
CA LEU A 566 -9.38 -20.72 0.45
C LEU A 566 -8.78 -19.37 0.05
N TYR A 567 -9.54 -18.28 0.22
CA TYR A 567 -9.07 -16.92 -0.05
C TYR A 567 -7.88 -16.55 0.82
N ARG A 568 -7.92 -16.89 2.12
CA ARG A 568 -6.81 -16.61 3.04
C ARG A 568 -5.59 -17.47 2.75
N TYR A 569 -5.74 -18.76 2.44
CA TYR A 569 -4.62 -19.70 2.30
C TYR A 569 -3.80 -19.47 1.03
N LEU A 570 -4.45 -19.06 -0.07
CA LEU A 570 -3.80 -18.75 -1.34
C LEU A 570 -3.51 -17.24 -1.50
N ASP A 571 -3.63 -16.46 -0.42
CA ASP A 571 -3.30 -15.03 -0.41
C ASP A 571 -1.77 -14.81 -0.61
N PRO A 572 -1.35 -13.92 -1.52
CA PRO A 572 0.06 -13.68 -1.82
C PRO A 572 0.82 -13.00 -0.66
N VAL A 573 0.14 -12.37 0.29
CA VAL A 573 0.73 -11.63 1.42
C VAL A 573 0.54 -12.36 2.74
N ARG A 574 -0.65 -12.93 2.98
CA ARG A 574 -1.07 -13.51 4.27
C ARG A 574 -1.30 -15.02 4.23
N GLY A 575 -1.20 -15.63 3.05
CA GLY A 575 -1.45 -17.05 2.86
C GLY A 575 -0.28 -17.95 3.21
N GLY A 576 -0.32 -19.17 2.68
CA GLY A 576 0.60 -20.23 2.99
C GLY A 576 0.40 -20.82 4.40
N ARG A 577 1.22 -21.82 4.74
CA ARG A 577 1.11 -22.56 6.00
C ARG A 577 1.47 -21.72 7.23
N ASP A 578 2.41 -20.78 7.06
CA ASP A 578 2.94 -19.97 8.16
C ASP A 578 2.25 -18.59 8.26
N GLY A 579 1.27 -18.32 7.40
CA GLY A 579 0.56 -17.03 7.35
C GLY A 579 1.39 -15.85 6.84
N ARG A 580 2.51 -16.11 6.15
CA ARG A 580 3.46 -15.09 5.64
C ARG A 580 3.41 -14.91 4.12
N GLY A 581 2.31 -15.33 3.49
CA GLY A 581 2.11 -15.30 2.05
C GLY A 581 2.53 -16.59 1.37
N TRP A 582 1.90 -16.90 0.24
CA TRP A 582 2.28 -18.07 -0.55
C TRP A 582 3.78 -18.00 -0.97
N PRO A 583 4.56 -19.09 -0.84
CA PRO A 583 5.98 -19.07 -1.22
C PRO A 583 6.17 -18.83 -2.72
N LEU A 584 7.07 -17.91 -3.08
CA LEU A 584 7.39 -17.56 -4.46
C LEU A 584 7.86 -18.80 -5.24
N GLY A 585 7.28 -19.02 -6.43
CA GLY A 585 7.59 -20.14 -7.32
C GLY A 585 7.23 -21.54 -6.81
N ARG A 586 6.55 -21.65 -5.66
CA ARG A 586 6.14 -22.96 -5.14
C ARG A 586 4.83 -23.41 -5.80
N ALA A 587 4.85 -24.61 -6.37
CA ALA A 587 3.67 -25.22 -6.98
C ALA A 587 2.50 -25.38 -5.99
N VAL A 588 1.28 -25.12 -6.46
CA VAL A 588 0.04 -25.33 -5.68
C VAL A 588 -0.44 -26.76 -5.89
N ARG A 589 -0.78 -27.45 -4.79
CA ARG A 589 -1.22 -28.86 -4.82
C ARG A 589 -2.60 -28.99 -4.20
N ASP A 590 -3.47 -29.78 -4.82
CA ASP A 590 -4.81 -30.07 -4.31
C ASP A 590 -4.80 -30.69 -2.90
N GLY A 591 -3.86 -31.58 -2.58
CA GLY A 591 -3.72 -32.19 -1.25
C GLY A 591 -3.37 -31.20 -0.14
N GLU A 592 -2.64 -30.12 -0.45
CA GLU A 592 -2.35 -29.06 0.54
C GLU A 592 -3.57 -28.19 0.80
N ILE A 593 -4.37 -27.95 -0.25
CA ILE A 593 -5.66 -27.26 -0.14
C ILE A 593 -6.63 -28.10 0.70
N ALA A 594 -6.67 -29.42 0.47
CA ALA A 594 -7.47 -30.36 1.24
C ALA A 594 -7.16 -30.28 2.74
N ALA A 595 -5.88 -30.28 3.09
CA ALA A 595 -5.43 -30.14 4.48
C ALA A 595 -5.77 -28.76 5.08
N ALA A 596 -5.75 -27.70 4.28
CA ALA A 596 -6.10 -26.36 4.75
C ALA A 596 -7.60 -26.27 5.08
N ILE A 597 -8.47 -26.78 4.20
CA ILE A 597 -9.93 -26.71 4.39
C ILE A 597 -10.45 -27.69 5.43
N SER A 598 -9.74 -28.77 5.74
CA SER A 598 -10.17 -29.74 6.76
C SER A 598 -10.24 -29.16 8.18
N ALA A 599 -9.66 -27.98 8.42
CA ALA A 599 -9.75 -27.28 9.71
C ALA A 599 -11.04 -26.46 9.87
N VAL A 600 -11.90 -26.38 8.85
CA VAL A 600 -13.14 -25.59 8.89
C VAL A 600 -14.19 -26.25 9.80
N PRO A 601 -14.71 -25.55 10.82
CA PRO A 601 -15.79 -26.08 11.66
C PRO A 601 -17.02 -26.45 10.83
N GLY A 602 -17.56 -27.65 11.06
CA GLY A 602 -18.72 -28.15 10.34
C GLY A 602 -18.43 -28.69 8.93
N PHE A 603 -17.18 -28.75 8.49
CA PHE A 603 -16.80 -29.43 7.26
C PHE A 603 -16.18 -30.80 7.56
N GLU A 604 -16.75 -31.85 6.98
CA GLU A 604 -16.18 -33.19 7.02
C GLU A 604 -15.84 -33.65 5.60
N MET A 605 -14.59 -34.07 5.40
CA MET A 605 -14.13 -34.56 4.11
C MET A 605 -14.70 -35.98 3.87
N SER A 606 -15.63 -36.10 2.94
CA SER A 606 -16.22 -37.40 2.57
C SER A 606 -15.52 -38.01 1.35
N SER A 607 -15.70 -39.32 1.14
CA SER A 607 -15.16 -40.02 -0.05
C SER A 607 -15.75 -39.53 -1.38
N SER A 608 -16.91 -38.85 -1.35
CA SER A 608 -17.53 -38.24 -2.53
C SER A 608 -17.13 -36.78 -2.72
N THR A 609 -16.48 -36.14 -1.75
CA THR A 609 -16.03 -34.75 -1.84
C THR A 609 -14.82 -34.67 -2.78
N SER A 610 -14.87 -33.80 -3.79
CA SER A 610 -13.78 -33.63 -4.75
C SER A 610 -13.29 -32.20 -4.78
N ILE A 611 -11.97 -32.01 -4.69
CA ILE A 611 -11.31 -30.71 -4.84
C ILE A 611 -10.74 -30.64 -6.25
N ARG A 612 -11.01 -29.52 -6.94
CA ARG A 612 -10.58 -29.31 -8.31
C ARG A 612 -9.87 -27.96 -8.40
N LEU A 613 -8.62 -28.00 -8.87
CA LEU A 613 -7.76 -26.84 -9.03
C LEU A 613 -7.71 -26.44 -10.51
N TYR A 614 -7.89 -25.15 -10.78
CA TYR A 614 -7.86 -24.59 -12.12
C TYR A 614 -6.98 -23.33 -12.14
N PRO A 615 -6.05 -23.19 -13.10
CA PRO A 615 -5.49 -21.88 -13.41
C PRO A 615 -6.61 -21.01 -14.00
N ALA A 616 -6.64 -19.75 -13.61
CA ALA A 616 -7.61 -18.78 -14.10
C ALA A 616 -6.90 -17.64 -14.85
N ASP A 617 -7.64 -16.99 -15.74
CA ASP A 617 -7.28 -15.71 -16.33
C ASP A 617 -8.25 -14.64 -15.83
N PRO A 618 -7.79 -13.69 -15.00
CA PRO A 618 -8.65 -12.68 -14.40
C PRO A 618 -9.17 -11.64 -15.41
N VAL A 619 -8.51 -11.49 -16.57
CA VAL A 619 -8.89 -10.53 -17.61
C VAL A 619 -10.06 -11.08 -18.42
N THR A 620 -9.98 -12.35 -18.82
CA THR A 620 -11.02 -13.01 -19.62
C THR A 620 -12.11 -13.67 -18.76
N GLY A 621 -11.82 -13.95 -17.49
CA GLY A 621 -12.69 -14.73 -16.59
C GLY A 621 -12.72 -16.22 -16.93
N SER A 622 -11.80 -16.69 -17.77
CA SER A 622 -11.74 -18.08 -18.20
C SER A 622 -10.96 -18.96 -17.21
N ARG A 623 -11.34 -20.24 -17.15
CA ARG A 623 -10.62 -21.29 -16.40
C ARG A 623 -9.91 -22.19 -17.39
N GLY A 624 -8.66 -22.51 -17.12
CA GLY A 624 -7.89 -23.49 -17.87
C GLY A 624 -8.28 -24.92 -17.49
N GLU A 625 -7.42 -25.87 -17.86
CA GLU A 625 -7.64 -27.29 -17.56
C GLU A 625 -7.46 -27.62 -16.08
N ARG A 626 -8.17 -28.66 -15.63
CA ARG A 626 -8.03 -29.16 -14.25
C ARG A 626 -6.62 -29.69 -14.04
N ALA A 627 -5.99 -29.27 -12.95
CA ALA A 627 -4.70 -29.79 -12.51
C ALA A 627 -4.82 -30.40 -11.10
N SER A 628 -3.96 -31.36 -10.76
CA SER A 628 -3.70 -31.77 -9.36
C SER A 628 -2.53 -30.99 -8.75
N VAL A 629 -1.58 -30.61 -9.61
CA VAL A 629 -0.43 -29.77 -9.28
C VAL A 629 -0.34 -28.65 -10.31
N LEU A 630 -0.35 -27.41 -9.84
CA LEU A 630 -0.12 -26.23 -10.67
C LEU A 630 1.33 -25.76 -10.47
N PRO A 631 2.25 -26.03 -11.41
CA PRO A 631 3.63 -25.55 -11.32
C PRO A 631 3.68 -24.03 -11.50
N LEU A 632 4.53 -23.36 -10.70
CA LEU A 632 4.79 -21.93 -10.80
C LEU A 632 6.27 -21.72 -11.16
N ALA A 633 6.58 -20.73 -11.99
CA ALA A 633 7.96 -20.34 -12.27
C ALA A 633 8.56 -19.60 -11.06
N ALA A 634 9.89 -19.48 -11.00
CA ALA A 634 10.60 -18.93 -9.84
C ALA A 634 10.24 -17.48 -9.49
N ASP A 635 9.68 -16.73 -10.44
CA ASP A 635 9.21 -15.34 -10.33
C ASP A 635 7.69 -15.21 -10.17
N THR A 636 6.98 -16.34 -10.04
CA THR A 636 5.51 -16.38 -10.06
C THR A 636 4.92 -16.56 -8.66
N LEU A 637 3.91 -15.76 -8.33
CA LEU A 637 3.06 -15.91 -7.14
C LEU A 637 1.64 -16.32 -7.52
N VAL A 638 1.04 -17.16 -6.69
CA VAL A 638 -0.40 -17.43 -6.78
C VAL A 638 -1.20 -16.32 -6.10
N TYR A 639 -2.40 -16.10 -6.59
CA TYR A 639 -3.45 -15.44 -5.81
C TYR A 639 -4.82 -16.08 -6.12
N SER A 640 -5.74 -15.95 -5.17
CA SER A 640 -7.10 -16.48 -5.27
C SER A 640 -7.95 -15.74 -6.30
N TYR A 641 -8.72 -16.50 -7.09
CA TYR A 641 -9.68 -15.98 -8.04
C TYR A 641 -10.95 -16.84 -8.09
N ASP A 642 -12.09 -16.25 -7.69
CA ASP A 642 -13.44 -16.80 -7.84
C ASP A 642 -13.57 -18.28 -7.41
N HIS A 643 -13.24 -18.57 -6.15
CA HIS A 643 -13.40 -19.91 -5.58
C HIS A 643 -14.88 -20.30 -5.51
N GLN A 644 -15.16 -21.60 -5.65
CA GLN A 644 -16.54 -22.11 -5.64
C GLN A 644 -16.70 -23.30 -4.71
N VAL A 645 -17.80 -23.30 -3.96
CA VAL A 645 -18.21 -24.40 -3.11
C VAL A 645 -19.56 -24.89 -3.61
N VAL A 646 -19.63 -26.16 -4.00
CA VAL A 646 -20.86 -26.80 -4.47
C VAL A 646 -21.35 -27.74 -3.38
N MET A 647 -22.41 -27.29 -2.71
CA MET A 647 -23.09 -28.08 -1.68
C MET A 647 -23.80 -29.28 -2.31
N THR A 648 -23.88 -30.37 -1.57
CA THR A 648 -24.67 -31.53 -1.97
C THR A 648 -26.15 -31.20 -1.78
N ALA A 649 -26.99 -31.52 -2.78
CA ALA A 649 -28.44 -31.35 -2.71
C ALA A 649 -29.08 -32.24 -1.64
#